data_AF-A0AA88VJS0-F1
#
_entry.id   AF-A0AA88VJS0-F1
#
_cell.length_a   1.000
_cell.length_b   1.000
_cell.length_c   1.000
_cell.angle_alpha   90.00
_cell.angle_beta   90.00
_cell.angle_gamma   90.00
#
_symmetry.space_group_name_H-M   'P 1'
#
loop_
_entity.id
_entity.type
_entity.pdbx_description
1 polymer ?
#
loop_
_entity_poly.entity_id
_entity_poly.type
_entity_poly.pdbx_seq_one_letter_code
_entity_poly.pdbx_strand_id
1 'polypeptide(L)'
;SKSLERARQRSKALTAMAGQNPQPYYTPTSKPNSTTYSSYFKRTTLYPLALTTLLCTLCFLLGSWRPGGGPTLSITTSSSLGATIPCLSSPLNTATNALPSLDFASHHTADDGGGAATLPDDTVKRYPPCNVTYSEYTPCEDTRRSLKFPRDRLIYRERHCPEKSELLKCRVPAPSGYRNPFKWPQSRDLVWYANVPHKELTVEKAVQNWIRYEGDRFRFPGGGTMFPNGAGAYIDDIGRLINLKDGSIRTAIDTGCGVASWGAYLLSRNILTMSFAPRDTHEAQVQFALERGVPAMIGVLASKRLPYPSRAFDMAHCSRCLIPWGQYDGVYLTEVDRVLRPGGYWILSGPPIHWKRWWSGWQRTKEDLNAEQTLIENVAKSLCWKKLVEKDDIAIWQKPANHVNCKADQKITQNPPFCTAQNPDNAWYTNIETCLTPLPEVSDDQEVAGGELAKWPARLNAIPPRISKGTINGVTAEVFQKDMQLWRRRVSYYKTVNNQLGQPGRYRNILDMNAYLGGFAAALIRDPLWVMNIVPVEAKVNTLGVIYERGLIGTYQSWCEAMSTYPRTYDLIHADSVFTLYKGRCEPEDIMLEMDRILRPEGSVILRDDVDLLVKLKRIADGMNWDSQIVDHEDGPLQRQKLLFAVKSGCLTHLELLTWLIARDASSHGANMLRAFAGKNWWRKMILQYGRNIETCLTPLPEVSDDQEVAGGELAKWPARLNAIPPRISKGTINGVTAEVFQKDMQLWRRRVSYYKTVNNQLGQPGRYRNILDMNAYLGGLAAALIRDPLWVMNIVPVEAKVNTLGVIYERGLIGTYQSWCEAMSTYPRTYDLIHADSVFTLYKGRCEPEDIMLEMDRILRPEGSVILRDDVDLLVKLKRIADGMNWDSQIVDHEDGPLQRQKLLFAVKSYWTAPAGAAQS
;
A
#
# COMPACT_ATOMS: atom_id res chain seq x y z
N SER A 1 43.06 21.98 68.34
CA SER A 1 41.81 22.64 67.93
C SER A 1 41.98 23.12 66.49
N LYS A 2 41.02 23.07 65.57
CA LYS A 2 39.87 22.18 65.26
C LYS A 2 39.36 22.62 63.87
N SER A 3 38.62 21.76 63.16
CA SER A 3 37.62 22.08 62.10
C SER A 3 37.82 23.24 61.10
N LEU A 4 37.52 22.97 59.82
CA LEU A 4 37.05 23.96 58.82
C LEU A 4 38.05 24.95 58.18
N GLU A 5 39.22 24.49 57.69
CA GLU A 5 39.85 25.19 56.53
C GLU A 5 40.76 24.36 55.60
N ARG A 6 40.56 23.03 55.52
CA ARG A 6 41.28 22.15 54.57
C ARG A 6 40.36 21.15 53.86
N ALA A 7 39.31 21.67 53.22
CA ALA A 7 38.38 20.91 52.36
C ALA A 7 38.52 21.23 50.86
N ARG A 8 39.56 21.98 50.47
CA ARG A 8 40.00 22.19 49.08
C ARG A 8 41.54 22.04 49.02
N GLN A 9 42.05 21.64 47.85
CA GLN A 9 43.49 21.48 47.53
C GLN A 9 44.29 20.41 48.31
N ARG A 10 44.05 19.13 47.99
CA ARG A 10 45.02 18.00 47.86
C ARG A 10 44.22 16.80 47.33
N SER A 11 44.65 16.01 46.33
CA SER A 11 45.91 16.00 45.58
C SER A 11 45.67 15.85 44.07
N LYS A 12 46.48 16.54 43.25
CA LYS A 12 46.83 16.13 41.88
C LYS A 12 48.33 15.79 41.90
N ALA A 13 48.69 14.52 41.73
CA ALA A 13 49.94 14.03 41.12
C ALA A 13 50.18 12.56 41.47
N LEU A 14 49.90 11.66 40.52
CA LEU A 14 50.69 10.47 40.18
C LEU A 14 50.08 9.89 38.89
N THR A 15 50.92 9.31 38.02
CA THR A 15 50.60 9.20 36.58
C THR A 15 50.90 7.81 36.03
N ALA A 16 50.08 7.40 35.04
CA ALA A 16 50.27 6.31 34.08
C ALA A 16 49.78 4.89 34.44
N MET A 17 49.37 4.20 33.35
CA MET A 17 49.09 2.76 33.17
C MET A 17 47.76 2.16 33.70
N ALA A 18 47.08 1.46 32.76
CA ALA A 18 46.05 0.41 32.92
C ALA A 18 44.67 0.74 33.53
N GLY A 19 43.64 0.01 33.04
CA GLY A 19 42.29 -0.07 33.63
C GLY A 19 41.15 0.48 32.74
N GLN A 20 40.46 -0.39 32.00
CA GLN A 20 39.19 -0.06 31.30
C GLN A 20 38.04 -0.98 31.76
N ASN A 21 36.82 -0.42 31.77
CA ASN A 21 35.52 -1.09 32.00
C ASN A 21 35.25 -1.67 33.41
N PRO A 22 33.96 -1.93 33.77
CA PRO A 22 32.72 -1.71 33.00
C PRO A 22 31.73 -0.68 33.58
N GLN A 23 30.75 -0.28 32.76
CA GLN A 23 29.55 0.48 33.16
C GLN A 23 28.44 -0.44 33.75
N PRO A 24 27.44 0.08 34.49
CA PRO A 24 26.56 -0.74 35.31
C PRO A 24 25.43 -1.46 34.55
N TYR A 25 24.95 -2.55 35.14
CA TYR A 25 23.83 -3.36 34.66
C TYR A 25 22.47 -2.65 34.80
N TYR A 26 21.55 -2.95 33.90
CA TYR A 26 20.14 -2.53 33.97
C TYR A 26 19.23 -3.73 34.30
N THR A 27 18.47 -3.64 35.39
CA THR A 27 17.53 -4.67 35.86
C THR A 27 16.09 -4.36 35.42
N PRO A 28 15.34 -5.31 34.83
CA PRO A 28 13.92 -5.13 34.57
C PRO A 28 13.11 -5.13 35.88
N THR A 29 12.18 -4.18 36.04
CA THR A 29 11.27 -4.14 37.18
C THR A 29 10.08 -5.08 36.98
N SER A 30 9.91 -6.02 37.91
CA SER A 30 8.76 -6.94 37.96
C SER A 30 7.51 -6.24 38.50
N LYS A 31 6.34 -6.54 37.93
CA LYS A 31 5.05 -6.28 38.58
C LYS A 31 4.72 -7.40 39.58
N PRO A 32 4.17 -7.10 40.76
CA PRO A 32 3.74 -8.13 41.70
C PRO A 32 2.38 -8.73 41.29
N ASN A 33 2.23 -10.04 41.50
CA ASN A 33 0.93 -10.73 41.48
C ASN A 33 0.54 -11.08 42.91
N SER A 34 -0.69 -10.74 43.33
CA SER A 34 -1.50 -11.56 44.26
C SER A 34 -2.86 -10.92 44.50
N THR A 35 -3.94 -11.56 44.03
CA THR A 35 -5.14 -11.74 44.87
C THR A 35 -5.94 -12.95 44.39
N THR A 36 -6.45 -13.71 45.35
CA THR A 36 -7.14 -15.00 45.18
C THR A 36 -8.50 -14.84 44.51
N TYR A 37 -8.79 -15.67 43.49
CA TYR A 37 -10.16 -15.87 43.01
C TYR A 37 -10.84 -16.99 43.79
N SER A 38 -11.91 -16.65 44.51
CA SER A 38 -12.81 -17.61 45.14
C SER A 38 -13.95 -17.98 44.19
N SER A 39 -14.34 -19.26 44.18
CA SER A 39 -15.42 -19.77 43.33
C SER A 39 -16.81 -19.44 43.90
N TYR A 40 -17.60 -18.67 43.16
CA TYR A 40 -19.03 -18.48 43.45
C TYR A 40 -19.90 -18.71 42.23
N PHE A 41 -20.57 -19.87 42.18
CA PHE A 41 -21.74 -20.08 41.33
C PHE A 41 -22.89 -19.16 41.80
N LYS A 42 -23.50 -18.43 40.88
CA LYS A 42 -24.86 -17.89 41.06
C LYS A 42 -25.70 -18.17 39.82
N ARG A 43 -26.97 -18.55 40.06
CA ARG A 43 -27.94 -18.95 39.02
C ARG A 43 -28.34 -17.75 38.16
N THR A 44 -28.35 -17.94 36.85
CA THR A 44 -29.01 -17.02 35.90
C THR A 44 -30.52 -17.26 35.89
N THR A 45 -31.32 -16.23 36.13
CA THR A 45 -32.78 -16.27 35.99
C THR A 45 -33.19 -16.12 34.51
N LEU A 46 -34.06 -17.01 34.02
CA LEU A 46 -34.43 -17.08 32.59
C LEU A 46 -35.45 -16.02 32.13
N TYR A 47 -36.15 -15.38 33.07
CA TYR A 47 -37.27 -14.49 32.81
C TYR A 47 -37.02 -13.28 31.88
N PRO A 48 -35.90 -12.52 31.96
CA PRO A 48 -35.72 -11.33 31.10
C PRO A 48 -35.48 -11.67 29.62
N LEU A 49 -34.94 -12.86 29.32
CA LEU A 49 -34.76 -13.34 27.94
C LEU A 49 -36.10 -13.71 27.28
N ALA A 50 -37.00 -14.35 28.05
CA ALA A 50 -38.33 -14.70 27.58
C ALA A 50 -39.19 -13.44 27.33
N LEU A 51 -39.09 -12.43 28.19
CA LEU A 51 -39.84 -11.17 28.04
C LEU A 51 -39.40 -10.37 26.81
N THR A 52 -38.09 -10.30 26.54
CA THR A 52 -37.56 -9.58 25.36
C THR A 52 -37.89 -10.27 24.04
N THR A 53 -37.87 -11.61 23.99
CA THR A 53 -38.31 -12.37 22.80
C THR A 53 -39.81 -12.17 22.53
N LEU A 54 -40.66 -12.20 23.57
CA LEU A 54 -42.11 -12.00 23.43
C LEU A 54 -42.46 -10.61 22.84
N LEU A 55 -41.82 -9.55 23.34
CA LEU A 55 -42.03 -8.18 22.86
C LEU A 55 -41.64 -8.03 21.38
N CYS A 56 -40.52 -8.61 20.96
CA CYS A 56 -40.08 -8.57 19.56
C CYS A 56 -41.10 -9.25 18.62
N THR A 57 -41.66 -10.40 19.02
CA THR A 57 -42.71 -11.08 18.23
C THR A 57 -44.01 -10.28 18.15
N LEU A 58 -44.39 -9.56 19.20
CA LEU A 58 -45.60 -8.72 19.22
C LEU A 58 -45.50 -7.53 18.26
N CYS A 59 -44.35 -6.85 18.23
CA CYS A 59 -44.10 -5.75 17.28
C CYS A 59 -44.12 -6.22 15.82
N PHE A 60 -43.57 -7.42 15.53
CA PHE A 60 -43.57 -8.00 14.19
C PHE A 60 -44.98 -8.32 13.68
N LEU A 61 -45.84 -8.90 14.55
CA LEU A 61 -47.22 -9.21 14.21
C LEU A 61 -48.08 -7.96 14.02
N LEU A 62 -47.90 -6.92 14.85
CA LEU A 62 -48.60 -5.64 14.70
C LEU A 62 -48.20 -4.91 13.40
N GLY A 63 -46.92 -4.96 13.00
CA GLY A 63 -46.46 -4.42 11.71
C GLY A 63 -47.01 -5.17 10.48
N SER A 64 -47.55 -6.38 10.66
CA SER A 64 -48.06 -7.24 9.59
C SER A 64 -49.55 -7.01 9.27
N TRP A 65 -50.26 -6.16 10.02
CA TRP A 65 -51.71 -5.96 9.87
C TRP A 65 -52.07 -4.70 9.06
N ARG A 66 -52.64 -4.91 7.86
CA ARG A 66 -53.38 -3.89 7.10
C ARG A 66 -54.68 -4.52 6.55
N PRO A 67 -55.87 -4.07 6.97
CA PRO A 67 -57.12 -4.45 6.31
C PRO A 67 -57.18 -3.90 4.88
N GLY A 68 -57.58 -4.73 3.92
CA GLY A 68 -57.79 -4.33 2.54
C GLY A 68 -59.27 -4.10 2.21
N GLY A 69 -59.55 -3.24 1.23
CA GLY A 69 -60.89 -3.01 0.69
C GLY A 69 -60.90 -2.00 -0.45
N GLY A 70 -61.40 -2.39 -1.63
CA GLY A 70 -61.91 -1.47 -2.65
C GLY A 70 -63.44 -1.38 -2.57
N PRO A 71 -64.18 -1.09 -3.67
CA PRO A 71 -63.75 -0.71 -5.02
C PRO A 71 -64.44 0.59 -5.53
N THR A 72 -64.23 1.00 -6.80
CA THR A 72 -65.27 1.42 -7.80
C THR A 72 -64.66 2.05 -9.07
N LEU A 73 -65.44 2.14 -10.16
CA LEU A 73 -65.11 2.86 -11.41
C LEU A 73 -66.16 3.95 -11.73
N SER A 74 -65.71 5.07 -12.31
CA SER A 74 -66.33 5.87 -13.42
C SER A 74 -65.56 7.20 -13.56
N ILE A 75 -65.07 7.62 -14.75
CA ILE A 75 -65.79 8.13 -15.95
C ILE A 75 -66.48 9.49 -15.64
N THR A 76 -66.17 10.63 -16.28
CA THR A 76 -65.27 10.93 -17.44
C THR A 76 -64.23 12.05 -17.10
N THR A 77 -63.81 13.07 -17.87
CA THR A 77 -64.25 13.72 -19.14
C THR A 77 -63.08 14.48 -19.84
N SER A 78 -63.36 15.04 -21.02
CA SER A 78 -62.58 15.96 -21.88
C SER A 78 -61.90 17.16 -21.20
N SER A 79 -60.86 17.79 -21.76
CA SER A 79 -60.71 18.13 -23.19
C SER A 79 -59.28 18.13 -23.75
N SER A 80 -59.18 18.18 -25.08
CA SER A 80 -57.99 17.93 -25.89
C SER A 80 -57.72 19.08 -26.87
N LEU A 81 -56.44 19.23 -27.28
CA LEU A 81 -55.95 19.73 -28.58
C LEU A 81 -54.40 19.70 -28.56
N GLY A 82 -53.65 19.24 -29.57
CA GLY A 82 -54.05 18.52 -30.78
C GLY A 82 -53.32 18.96 -32.06
N ALA A 83 -52.04 18.63 -32.22
CA ALA A 83 -51.30 18.73 -33.49
C ALA A 83 -50.07 17.79 -33.49
N THR A 84 -49.64 17.31 -34.66
CA THR A 84 -48.60 16.26 -34.81
C THR A 84 -47.84 16.33 -36.14
N ILE A 85 -46.51 16.04 -36.09
CA ILE A 85 -45.69 15.45 -37.20
C ILE A 85 -45.44 16.41 -38.42
N PRO A 86 -44.37 16.26 -39.26
CA PRO A 86 -43.22 15.34 -39.26
C PRO A 86 -41.83 16.02 -39.13
N CYS A 87 -40.78 15.20 -39.16
CA CYS A 87 -39.38 15.62 -39.38
C CYS A 87 -39.11 15.99 -40.85
N LEU A 88 -38.03 16.74 -41.10
CA LEU A 88 -37.27 16.68 -42.36
C LEU A 88 -35.77 16.80 -42.07
N SER A 89 -34.94 16.05 -42.80
CA SER A 89 -33.48 16.01 -42.62
C SER A 89 -32.75 16.19 -43.95
N SER A 90 -31.64 16.94 -43.93
CA SER A 90 -30.65 16.99 -45.02
C SER A 90 -29.36 17.64 -44.49
N PRO A 91 -28.19 16.97 -44.56
CA PRO A 91 -26.90 17.58 -44.29
C PRO A 91 -26.40 18.33 -45.54
N LEU A 92 -25.75 19.48 -45.34
CA LEU A 92 -25.06 20.17 -46.44
C LEU A 92 -23.63 19.65 -46.56
N ASN A 93 -23.30 19.02 -47.69
CA ASN A 93 -21.94 18.58 -47.98
C ASN A 93 -21.07 19.77 -48.43
N THR A 94 -19.98 20.03 -47.70
CA THR A 94 -18.85 20.83 -48.20
C THR A 94 -17.58 20.01 -48.18
N ALA A 95 -17.23 19.44 -49.33
CA ALA A 95 -15.97 18.74 -49.51
C ALA A 95 -14.81 19.73 -49.62
N THR A 96 -13.74 19.49 -48.86
CA THR A 96 -12.44 20.14 -49.06
C THR A 96 -11.38 19.06 -49.15
N ASN A 97 -10.73 18.95 -50.32
CA ASN A 97 -9.70 17.94 -50.55
C ASN A 97 -8.42 18.32 -49.81
N ALA A 98 -8.06 17.57 -48.78
CA ALA A 98 -6.73 17.56 -48.19
C ALA A 98 -6.00 16.28 -48.60
N LEU A 99 -4.70 16.40 -48.88
CA LEU A 99 -3.85 15.27 -49.28
C LEU A 99 -3.72 14.24 -48.13
N PRO A 100 -3.60 12.94 -48.43
CA PRO A 100 -3.51 11.91 -47.39
C PRO A 100 -2.22 12.08 -46.58
N SER A 101 -2.38 12.21 -45.26
CA SER A 101 -1.27 12.00 -44.32
C SER A 101 -0.78 10.57 -44.47
N LEU A 102 0.55 10.39 -44.60
CA LEU A 102 1.15 9.07 -44.62
C LEU A 102 0.99 8.44 -43.23
N ASP A 103 0.20 7.37 -43.13
CA ASP A 103 0.15 6.54 -41.94
C ASP A 103 1.39 5.62 -41.93
N PHE A 104 2.01 5.50 -40.76
CA PHE A 104 3.15 4.62 -40.50
C PHE A 104 2.79 3.47 -39.54
N ALA A 105 1.50 3.30 -39.21
CA ALA A 105 1.00 2.15 -38.49
C ALA A 105 1.20 0.85 -39.30
N SER A 106 1.62 -0.21 -38.62
CA SER A 106 1.78 -1.54 -39.22
C SER A 106 0.42 -2.21 -39.44
N HIS A 107 -0.20 -1.96 -40.59
CA HIS A 107 -1.49 -2.53 -41.00
C HIS A 107 -1.42 -4.05 -41.30
N HIS A 108 -1.05 -4.86 -40.31
CA HIS A 108 -1.23 -6.31 -40.35
C HIS A 108 -2.64 -6.68 -39.91
N THR A 109 -3.61 -6.49 -40.81
CA THR A 109 -4.91 -7.15 -40.72
C THR A 109 -4.71 -8.63 -41.01
N ALA A 110 -5.15 -9.49 -40.10
CA ALA A 110 -5.17 -10.93 -40.33
C ALA A 110 -6.32 -11.26 -41.29
N ASP A 111 -6.03 -12.02 -42.35
CA ASP A 111 -7.02 -12.53 -43.28
C ASP A 111 -7.63 -13.81 -42.70
N ASP A 112 -8.73 -13.68 -41.95
CA ASP A 112 -9.40 -14.79 -41.26
C ASP A 112 -10.14 -15.71 -42.26
N GLY A 113 -9.37 -16.64 -42.83
CA GLY A 113 -9.82 -17.62 -43.82
C GLY A 113 -10.82 -18.67 -43.28
N GLY A 114 -12.07 -18.26 -43.07
CA GLY A 114 -13.24 -19.17 -43.14
C GLY A 114 -14.20 -19.15 -41.95
N GLY A 115 -15.46 -18.83 -42.24
CA GLY A 115 -16.60 -19.04 -41.33
C GLY A 115 -17.29 -17.75 -40.91
N ALA A 116 -18.42 -17.43 -41.55
CA ALA A 116 -19.19 -16.22 -41.25
C ALA A 116 -19.90 -16.33 -39.89
N ALA A 117 -19.29 -15.76 -38.85
CA ALA A 117 -19.95 -15.38 -37.61
C ALA A 117 -19.87 -13.85 -37.48
N THR A 118 -21.02 -13.17 -37.48
CA THR A 118 -21.08 -11.71 -37.28
C THR A 118 -20.49 -11.34 -35.92
N LEU A 119 -19.41 -10.56 -35.92
CA LEU A 119 -18.74 -10.05 -34.72
C LEU A 119 -19.75 -9.29 -33.84
N PRO A 120 -19.98 -9.70 -32.58
CA PRO A 120 -20.80 -8.94 -31.66
C PRO A 120 -19.97 -7.83 -31.02
N ASP A 121 -20.32 -6.60 -31.38
CA ASP A 121 -19.97 -5.32 -30.76
C ASP A 121 -18.50 -4.86 -30.84
N ASP A 122 -18.31 -3.60 -31.25
CA ASP A 122 -17.01 -2.96 -31.47
C ASP A 122 -16.49 -2.28 -30.18
N THR A 123 -16.94 -2.76 -29.02
CA THR A 123 -16.62 -2.18 -27.71
C THR A 123 -15.45 -2.90 -27.04
N VAL A 124 -14.39 -2.15 -26.75
CA VAL A 124 -13.26 -2.66 -25.94
C VAL A 124 -13.77 -3.02 -24.54
N LYS A 125 -13.79 -4.33 -24.22
CA LYS A 125 -14.19 -4.86 -22.91
C LYS A 125 -13.41 -4.17 -21.80
N ARG A 126 -14.10 -3.33 -21.00
CA ARG A 126 -13.49 -2.55 -19.92
C ARG A 126 -13.43 -3.36 -18.63
N TYR A 127 -12.27 -3.35 -17.98
CA TYR A 127 -12.09 -3.95 -16.66
C TYR A 127 -12.16 -2.83 -15.61
N PRO A 128 -13.27 -2.70 -14.85
CA PRO A 128 -13.40 -1.65 -13.83
C PRO A 128 -12.44 -1.90 -12.66
N PRO A 129 -12.17 -0.90 -11.79
CA PRO A 129 -11.53 -1.16 -10.52
C PRO A 129 -12.43 -2.03 -9.63
N CYS A 130 -11.83 -2.97 -8.89
CA CYS A 130 -12.52 -3.69 -7.82
C CYS A 130 -12.88 -2.75 -6.66
N ASN A 131 -13.78 -3.18 -5.77
CA ASN A 131 -14.03 -2.49 -4.51
C ASN A 131 -12.71 -2.31 -3.71
N VAL A 132 -12.54 -1.17 -3.04
CA VAL A 132 -11.35 -0.84 -2.24
C VAL A 132 -11.02 -1.88 -1.17
N THR A 133 -12.00 -2.64 -0.69
CA THR A 133 -11.78 -3.80 0.21
C THR A 133 -10.85 -4.87 -0.36
N TYR A 134 -10.74 -4.98 -1.69
CA TYR A 134 -9.83 -5.90 -2.37
C TYR A 134 -8.41 -5.34 -2.54
N SER A 135 -8.06 -4.17 -2.00
CA SER A 135 -6.73 -3.56 -2.20
C SER A 135 -5.55 -4.41 -1.72
N GLU A 136 -5.78 -5.40 -0.84
CA GLU A 136 -4.77 -6.38 -0.40
C GLU A 136 -5.18 -7.84 -0.70
N TYR A 137 -5.95 -8.03 -1.76
CA TYR A 137 -6.46 -9.33 -2.18
C TYR A 137 -5.34 -10.28 -2.63
N THR A 138 -5.21 -11.39 -1.91
CA THR A 138 -4.29 -12.50 -2.18
C THR A 138 -5.15 -13.74 -2.44
N PRO A 139 -5.55 -14.04 -3.69
CA PRO A 139 -6.71 -14.90 -3.95
C PRO A 139 -6.58 -16.31 -3.38
N CYS A 140 -5.39 -16.91 -3.50
CA CYS A 140 -5.10 -18.23 -2.97
C CYS A 140 -4.65 -18.25 -1.49
N GLU A 141 -4.63 -17.09 -0.83
CA GLU A 141 -4.25 -16.92 0.58
C GLU A 141 -5.38 -16.19 1.34
N ASP A 142 -6.63 -16.37 0.89
CA ASP A 142 -7.81 -15.68 1.44
C ASP A 142 -8.21 -16.26 2.80
N THR A 143 -8.23 -15.42 3.84
CA THR A 143 -8.51 -15.82 5.23
C THR A 143 -9.87 -16.49 5.41
N ARG A 144 -10.90 -16.14 4.63
CA ARG A 144 -12.25 -16.72 4.77
C ARG A 144 -12.34 -18.12 4.14
N ARG A 145 -11.62 -18.34 3.05
CA ARG A 145 -11.44 -19.66 2.40
C ARG A 145 -10.53 -20.55 3.24
N SER A 146 -9.40 -20.04 3.71
CA SER A 146 -8.39 -20.80 4.44
C SER A 146 -8.95 -21.42 5.73
N LEU A 147 -9.81 -20.69 6.45
CA LEU A 147 -10.50 -21.17 7.66
C LEU A 147 -11.43 -22.39 7.46
N LYS A 148 -11.71 -22.80 6.22
CA LYS A 148 -12.49 -24.02 5.91
C LYS A 148 -11.67 -25.31 5.99
N PHE A 149 -10.34 -25.22 6.06
CA PHE A 149 -9.42 -26.35 5.94
C PHE A 149 -8.86 -26.83 7.30
N PRO A 150 -8.28 -28.05 7.38
CA PRO A 150 -7.79 -28.61 8.64
C PRO A 150 -6.75 -27.73 9.36
N ARG A 151 -6.84 -27.67 10.69
CA ARG A 151 -5.89 -26.92 11.53
C ARG A 151 -4.58 -27.68 11.82
N ASP A 152 -4.60 -29.01 11.71
CA ASP A 152 -3.40 -29.84 11.83
C ASP A 152 -2.35 -29.44 10.79
N ARG A 153 -1.05 -29.52 11.17
CA ARG A 153 0.12 -29.12 10.39
C ARG A 153 -0.01 -27.75 9.69
N LEU A 154 -0.85 -26.85 10.21
CA LEU A 154 -1.17 -25.56 9.60
C LEU A 154 -1.71 -25.65 8.16
N ILE A 155 -2.40 -26.74 7.77
CA ILE A 155 -2.96 -26.92 6.42
C ILE A 155 -3.92 -25.76 6.04
N TYR A 156 -4.65 -25.20 7.01
CA TYR A 156 -5.45 -23.98 6.85
C TYR A 156 -4.66 -22.69 6.52
N ARG A 157 -3.32 -22.74 6.47
CA ARG A 157 -2.42 -21.66 6.01
C ARG A 157 -1.70 -22.00 4.70
N GLU A 158 -2.05 -23.12 4.05
CA GLU A 158 -1.61 -23.43 2.69
C GLU A 158 -2.35 -22.59 1.65
N ARG A 159 -1.80 -22.61 0.43
CA ARG A 159 -2.36 -22.03 -0.79
C ARG A 159 -3.66 -22.72 -1.19
N HIS A 160 -4.80 -22.08 -0.94
CA HIS A 160 -6.14 -22.54 -1.32
C HIS A 160 -6.76 -21.56 -2.32
N CYS A 161 -6.78 -21.90 -3.61
CA CYS A 161 -7.22 -20.99 -4.68
C CYS A 161 -8.76 -20.86 -4.82
N PRO A 162 -9.23 -19.76 -5.45
CA PRO A 162 -10.60 -19.65 -5.97
C PRO A 162 -10.85 -20.58 -7.16
N GLU A 163 -12.10 -20.99 -7.35
CA GLU A 163 -12.55 -21.65 -8.59
C GLU A 163 -12.69 -20.64 -9.74
N LYS A 164 -12.76 -21.11 -11.00
CA LYS A 164 -12.86 -20.24 -12.19
C LYS A 164 -14.07 -19.29 -12.15
N SER A 165 -15.16 -19.69 -11.51
CA SER A 165 -16.38 -18.90 -11.28
C SER A 165 -16.23 -17.81 -10.22
N GLU A 166 -15.22 -17.89 -9.37
CA GLU A 166 -14.95 -16.95 -8.27
C GLU A 166 -13.88 -15.90 -8.63
N LEU A 167 -13.32 -15.94 -9.85
CA LEU A 167 -12.28 -15.04 -10.32
C LEU A 167 -12.80 -13.62 -10.57
N LEU A 168 -12.15 -12.63 -9.96
CA LEU A 168 -12.52 -11.22 -10.10
C LEU A 168 -12.12 -10.66 -11.46
N LYS A 169 -13.10 -10.35 -12.31
CA LYS A 169 -12.91 -9.67 -13.60
C LYS A 169 -12.75 -8.14 -13.47
N CYS A 170 -11.96 -7.70 -12.49
CA CYS A 170 -11.72 -6.28 -12.17
C CYS A 170 -10.27 -6.03 -11.74
N ARG A 171 -9.78 -4.79 -11.90
CA ARG A 171 -8.42 -4.38 -11.53
C ARG A 171 -8.32 -4.09 -10.04
N VAL A 172 -7.36 -4.69 -9.34
CA VAL A 172 -7.19 -4.50 -7.88
C VAL A 172 -6.66 -3.09 -7.58
N PRO A 173 -7.39 -2.25 -6.83
CA PRO A 173 -6.99 -0.87 -6.57
C PRO A 173 -5.79 -0.78 -5.62
N ALA A 174 -5.02 0.31 -5.72
CA ALA A 174 -4.02 0.68 -4.72
C ALA A 174 -4.69 1.26 -3.46
N PRO A 175 -4.08 1.14 -2.27
CA PRO A 175 -4.57 1.82 -1.07
C PRO A 175 -4.55 3.35 -1.23
N SER A 176 -5.44 4.04 -0.52
CA SER A 176 -5.61 5.49 -0.67
C SER A 176 -4.34 6.25 -0.30
N GLY A 177 -3.78 6.97 -1.28
CA GLY A 177 -2.54 7.72 -1.10
C GLY A 177 -1.25 6.91 -1.30
N TYR A 178 -1.31 5.72 -1.90
CA TYR A 178 -0.14 4.97 -2.36
C TYR A 178 0.86 5.87 -3.11
N ARG A 179 2.15 5.62 -2.91
CA ARG A 179 3.28 6.34 -3.51
C ARG A 179 4.26 5.33 -4.12
N ASN A 180 5.04 5.74 -5.12
CA ASN A 180 6.14 4.90 -5.58
C ASN A 180 7.14 4.61 -4.43
N PRO A 181 7.66 3.38 -4.32
CA PRO A 181 8.64 3.01 -3.30
C PRO A 181 9.89 3.92 -3.33
N PHE A 182 10.62 3.96 -2.22
CA PHE A 182 11.95 4.58 -2.21
C PHE A 182 12.89 3.83 -3.18
N LYS A 183 13.89 4.52 -3.75
CA LYS A 183 14.89 3.84 -4.59
C LYS A 183 15.79 2.94 -3.74
N TRP A 184 16.24 1.81 -4.29
CA TRP A 184 17.27 1.00 -3.63
C TRP A 184 18.59 1.79 -3.53
N PRO A 185 19.34 1.74 -2.40
CA PRO A 185 19.14 0.91 -1.21
C PRO A 185 18.24 1.52 -0.12
N GLN A 186 17.71 2.74 -0.29
CA GLN A 186 16.90 3.42 0.73
C GLN A 186 15.64 2.63 1.11
N SER A 187 15.01 1.95 0.15
CA SER A 187 13.85 1.07 0.41
C SER A 187 14.12 -0.05 1.41
N ARG A 188 15.38 -0.53 1.52
CA ARG A 188 15.77 -1.57 2.48
C ARG A 188 15.37 -1.20 3.91
N ASP A 189 15.40 0.08 4.25
CA ASP A 189 15.21 0.58 5.61
C ASP A 189 13.98 1.49 5.76
N LEU A 190 13.27 1.82 4.66
CA LEU A 190 12.13 2.76 4.65
C LEU A 190 11.00 2.32 3.70
N VAL A 191 9.75 2.42 4.17
CA VAL A 191 8.51 2.19 3.39
C VAL A 191 7.51 3.32 3.68
N TRP A 192 6.69 3.74 2.71
CA TRP A 192 5.62 4.71 2.95
C TRP A 192 4.46 4.11 3.76
N TYR A 193 3.91 4.84 4.72
CA TYR A 193 2.76 4.38 5.52
C TYR A 193 1.56 4.02 4.62
N ALA A 194 1.26 4.87 3.64
CA ALA A 194 0.11 4.68 2.74
C ALA A 194 0.21 3.46 1.81
N ASN A 195 1.39 2.83 1.68
CA ASN A 195 1.58 1.65 0.82
C ASN A 195 1.22 0.34 1.54
N VAL A 196 1.29 0.35 2.87
CA VAL A 196 1.01 -0.78 3.77
C VAL A 196 0.40 -0.20 5.06
N PRO A 197 -0.88 0.20 5.08
CA PRO A 197 -1.44 1.12 6.09
C PRO A 197 -1.67 0.54 7.50
N HIS A 198 -1.00 -0.56 7.83
CA HIS A 198 -1.16 -1.34 9.07
C HIS A 198 -0.17 -0.92 10.16
N LYS A 199 -0.62 -0.80 11.42
CA LYS A 199 0.20 -0.34 12.56
C LYS A 199 0.43 -1.41 13.62
N GLU A 200 -0.26 -2.53 13.51
CA GLU A 200 -0.39 -3.60 14.51
C GLU A 200 0.99 -4.16 14.84
N LEU A 201 1.78 -4.49 13.81
CA LEU A 201 3.17 -4.91 13.92
C LEU A 201 4.08 -3.88 14.61
N THR A 202 3.81 -2.57 14.45
CA THR A 202 4.58 -1.49 15.11
C THR A 202 4.26 -1.33 16.59
N VAL A 203 3.06 -1.73 17.02
CA VAL A 203 2.69 -1.76 18.44
C VAL A 203 3.28 -2.99 19.10
N GLU A 204 3.05 -4.17 18.53
CA GLU A 204 3.46 -5.44 19.15
C GLU A 204 4.98 -5.66 19.16
N LYS A 205 5.68 -5.30 18.08
CA LYS A 205 7.12 -5.58 17.94
C LYS A 205 7.98 -4.34 18.25
N ALA A 206 7.38 -3.29 18.84
CA ALA A 206 8.03 -2.02 19.22
C ALA A 206 9.35 -2.23 19.99
N VAL A 207 9.30 -3.06 21.04
CA VAL A 207 10.44 -3.35 21.93
C VAL A 207 11.56 -4.11 21.20
N GLN A 208 11.23 -4.81 20.11
CA GLN A 208 12.16 -5.66 19.36
C GLN A 208 12.87 -4.93 18.20
N ASN A 209 12.55 -3.65 17.97
CA ASN A 209 13.10 -2.83 16.88
C ASN A 209 12.95 -3.43 15.47
N TRP A 210 11.91 -4.24 15.20
CA TRP A 210 11.63 -4.75 13.85
C TRP A 210 11.26 -3.61 12.88
N ILE A 211 10.37 -2.73 13.34
CA ILE A 211 9.72 -1.67 12.57
C ILE A 211 9.37 -0.51 13.50
N ARG A 212 9.48 0.73 13.03
CA ARG A 212 9.07 1.95 13.75
C ARG A 212 8.19 2.82 12.84
N TYR A 213 7.11 3.38 13.38
CA TYR A 213 6.26 4.34 12.66
C TYR A 213 6.79 5.77 12.85
N GLU A 214 7.13 6.44 11.75
CA GLU A 214 7.74 7.78 11.71
C GLU A 214 6.86 8.76 10.91
N GLY A 215 5.58 8.86 11.29
CA GLY A 215 4.64 9.84 10.74
C GLY A 215 4.03 9.45 9.39
N ASP A 216 4.78 9.62 8.30
CA ASP A 216 4.32 9.26 6.94
C ASP A 216 5.03 8.02 6.36
N ARG A 217 5.92 7.40 7.16
CA ARG A 217 6.77 6.26 6.77
C ARG A 217 6.91 5.25 7.92
N PHE A 218 7.33 4.05 7.58
CA PHE A 218 7.95 3.10 8.49
C PHE A 218 9.46 3.08 8.30
N ARG A 219 10.20 2.86 9.39
CA ARG A 219 11.63 2.56 9.38
C ARG A 219 11.89 1.13 9.87
N PHE A 220 12.78 0.43 9.19
CA PHE A 220 13.25 -0.92 9.55
C PHE A 220 14.73 -0.83 9.92
N PRO A 221 15.10 -0.67 11.21
CA PRO A 221 16.50 -0.55 11.63
C PRO A 221 17.24 -1.90 11.66
N GLY A 222 16.68 -2.94 11.02
CA GLY A 222 17.25 -4.29 10.98
C GLY A 222 17.19 -5.07 12.29
N GLY A 223 16.47 -4.58 13.31
CA GLY A 223 16.33 -5.26 14.60
C GLY A 223 15.52 -6.56 14.52
N GLY A 224 15.76 -7.46 15.47
CA GLY A 224 15.05 -8.73 15.61
C GLY A 224 15.26 -9.36 16.97
N THR A 225 14.40 -10.30 17.35
CA THR A 225 14.35 -10.87 18.71
C THR A 225 15.59 -11.68 19.08
N MET A 226 16.32 -12.22 18.09
CA MET A 226 17.61 -12.89 18.25
C MET A 226 18.81 -12.05 17.79
N PHE A 227 18.55 -10.83 17.33
CA PHE A 227 19.58 -9.91 16.86
C PHE A 227 19.26 -8.48 17.34
N PRO A 228 19.37 -8.23 18.67
CA PRO A 228 19.13 -6.91 19.26
C PRO A 228 20.12 -5.85 18.77
N ASN A 229 21.33 -6.27 18.38
CA ASN A 229 22.36 -5.44 17.75
C ASN A 229 22.14 -5.23 16.23
N GLY A 230 21.01 -5.72 15.69
CA GLY A 230 20.66 -5.64 14.27
C GLY A 230 21.18 -6.82 13.43
N ALA A 231 20.46 -7.13 12.35
CA ALA A 231 20.71 -8.27 11.46
C ALA A 231 22.12 -8.29 10.87
N GLY A 232 22.74 -7.12 10.64
CA GLY A 232 24.11 -7.02 10.15
C GLY A 232 25.13 -7.65 11.10
N ALA A 233 25.06 -7.32 12.39
CA ALA A 233 25.97 -7.88 13.41
C ALA A 233 25.79 -9.40 13.53
N TYR A 234 24.54 -9.86 13.52
CA TYR A 234 24.18 -11.29 13.58
C TYR A 234 24.66 -12.09 12.35
N ILE A 235 24.58 -11.52 11.15
CA ILE A 235 25.20 -12.10 9.94
C ILE A 235 26.73 -12.16 10.09
N ASP A 236 27.35 -11.17 10.73
CA ASP A 236 28.80 -11.18 11.00
C ASP A 236 29.19 -12.12 12.16
N ASP A 237 28.26 -12.47 13.05
CA ASP A 237 28.42 -13.55 14.04
C ASP A 237 28.38 -14.92 13.36
N ILE A 238 27.40 -15.18 12.49
CA ILE A 238 27.36 -16.37 11.61
C ILE A 238 28.62 -16.43 10.74
N GLY A 239 29.08 -15.29 10.20
CA GLY A 239 30.30 -15.15 9.40
C GLY A 239 31.61 -15.39 10.15
N ARG A 240 31.57 -15.64 11.46
CA ARG A 240 32.69 -16.15 12.28
C ARG A 240 32.58 -17.66 12.57
N LEU A 241 31.47 -18.28 12.21
CA LEU A 241 31.19 -19.72 12.37
C LEU A 241 31.29 -20.50 11.05
N ILE A 242 30.83 -19.90 9.95
CA ILE A 242 30.92 -20.43 8.58
C ILE A 242 31.36 -19.34 7.58
N ASN A 243 31.93 -19.74 6.45
CA ASN A 243 32.46 -18.79 5.47
C ASN A 243 31.36 -18.19 4.58
N LEU A 244 30.94 -16.97 4.88
CA LEU A 244 29.97 -16.20 4.07
C LEU A 244 30.62 -15.33 2.97
N LYS A 245 31.92 -15.50 2.67
CA LYS A 245 32.71 -14.54 1.86
C LYS A 245 33.38 -15.09 0.61
N ASP A 246 33.61 -16.40 0.51
CA ASP A 246 34.31 -17.00 -0.64
C ASP A 246 33.43 -17.30 -1.86
N GLY A 247 32.13 -16.99 -1.77
CA GLY A 247 31.16 -17.24 -2.84
C GLY A 247 30.67 -18.69 -2.96
N SER A 248 30.99 -19.57 -2.02
CA SER A 248 30.38 -20.91 -1.92
C SER A 248 28.87 -20.81 -1.67
N ILE A 249 28.48 -20.07 -0.63
CA ILE A 249 27.10 -19.72 -0.30
C ILE A 249 26.67 -18.53 -1.18
N ARG A 250 25.60 -18.71 -1.96
CA ARG A 250 25.03 -17.68 -2.85
C ARG A 250 23.51 -17.59 -2.76
N THR A 251 22.83 -18.70 -2.51
CA THR A 251 21.37 -18.83 -2.44
C THR A 251 20.98 -19.31 -1.04
N ALA A 252 20.03 -18.61 -0.40
CA ALA A 252 19.56 -18.97 0.94
C ALA A 252 18.03 -19.01 1.03
N ILE A 253 17.49 -19.81 1.95
CA ILE A 253 16.07 -19.84 2.28
C ILE A 253 15.85 -19.47 3.75
N ASP A 254 14.85 -18.64 4.03
CA ASP A 254 14.61 -18.02 5.34
C ASP A 254 13.15 -18.24 5.77
N THR A 255 12.94 -19.19 6.69
CA THR A 255 11.62 -19.71 7.08
C THR A 255 11.07 -18.91 8.26
N GLY A 256 9.83 -18.42 8.17
CA GLY A 256 9.25 -17.56 9.21
C GLY A 256 9.95 -16.20 9.31
N CYS A 257 10.31 -15.65 8.16
CA CYS A 257 11.25 -14.53 7.98
C CYS A 257 10.92 -13.20 8.69
N GLY A 258 9.73 -13.06 9.27
CA GLY A 258 9.22 -11.78 9.72
C GLY A 258 9.13 -10.78 8.56
N VAL A 259 9.64 -9.57 8.79
CA VAL A 259 9.82 -8.53 7.75
C VAL A 259 11.06 -8.76 6.85
N ALA A 260 11.62 -9.97 6.83
CA ALA A 260 12.80 -10.41 6.06
C ALA A 260 14.11 -9.63 6.34
N SER A 261 14.32 -9.13 7.55
CA SER A 261 15.51 -8.34 7.89
C SER A 261 16.85 -9.09 7.73
N TRP A 262 16.87 -10.42 7.89
CA TRP A 262 18.06 -11.25 7.64
C TRP A 262 18.42 -11.27 6.14
N GLY A 263 17.48 -11.67 5.28
CA GLY A 263 17.66 -11.63 3.83
C GLY A 263 17.98 -10.24 3.28
N ALA A 264 17.33 -9.20 3.81
CA ALA A 264 17.55 -7.81 3.43
C ALA A 264 19.01 -7.33 3.64
N TYR A 265 19.68 -7.84 4.68
CA TYR A 265 21.06 -7.48 5.01
C TYR A 265 22.08 -8.45 4.37
N LEU A 266 21.73 -9.72 4.15
CA LEU A 266 22.55 -10.70 3.42
C LEU A 266 22.86 -10.30 1.97
N LEU A 267 21.98 -9.52 1.33
CA LEU A 267 22.23 -8.94 0.00
C LEU A 267 23.56 -8.17 -0.06
N SER A 268 23.99 -7.53 1.03
CA SER A 268 25.28 -6.82 1.11
C SER A 268 26.51 -7.74 1.22
N ARG A 269 26.31 -9.05 1.38
CA ARG A 269 27.32 -10.11 1.33
C ARG A 269 27.26 -10.90 0.01
N ASN A 270 26.52 -10.40 -1.00
CA ASN A 270 26.20 -11.11 -2.25
C ASN A 270 25.44 -12.43 -2.09
N ILE A 271 24.80 -12.66 -0.94
CA ILE A 271 23.92 -13.82 -0.70
C ILE A 271 22.48 -13.38 -1.01
N LEU A 272 21.81 -14.15 -1.87
CA LEU A 272 20.46 -13.89 -2.35
C LEU A 272 19.48 -14.83 -1.63
N THR A 273 18.73 -14.28 -0.69
CA THR A 273 17.79 -15.03 0.16
C THR A 273 16.37 -15.00 -0.42
N MET A 274 15.68 -16.14 -0.39
CA MET A 274 14.23 -16.24 -0.53
C MET A 274 13.60 -16.37 0.86
N SER A 275 12.95 -15.30 1.32
CA SER A 275 12.28 -15.26 2.63
C SER A 275 10.80 -15.62 2.50
N PHE A 276 10.26 -16.48 3.38
CA PHE A 276 8.82 -16.79 3.35
C PHE A 276 8.19 -16.96 4.73
N ALA A 277 6.91 -16.61 4.80
CA ALA A 277 6.04 -16.77 5.96
C ALA A 277 4.57 -16.86 5.49
N PRO A 278 3.66 -17.48 6.26
CA PRO A 278 2.23 -17.53 5.92
C PRO A 278 1.61 -16.13 5.96
N ARG A 279 0.43 -15.95 5.34
CA ARG A 279 -0.37 -14.73 5.58
C ARG A 279 -0.73 -14.69 7.07
N ASP A 280 -0.27 -13.64 7.73
CA ASP A 280 -0.21 -13.56 9.18
C ASP A 280 -1.35 -12.71 9.79
N THR A 281 -1.69 -12.97 11.05
CA THR A 281 -2.77 -12.29 11.78
C THR A 281 -2.48 -10.84 12.13
N HIS A 282 -1.21 -10.40 12.09
CA HIS A 282 -0.83 -9.00 12.28
C HIS A 282 -0.79 -8.20 10.95
N GLU A 283 -1.17 -8.88 9.85
CA GLU A 283 -1.17 -8.46 8.45
C GLU A 283 0.20 -7.99 7.90
N ALA A 284 0.34 -8.06 6.57
CA ALA A 284 1.44 -7.46 5.79
C ALA A 284 2.93 -7.78 6.13
N GLN A 285 3.29 -8.76 6.97
CA GLN A 285 4.72 -9.05 7.26
C GLN A 285 5.60 -9.26 6.00
N VAL A 286 5.18 -10.13 5.09
CA VAL A 286 5.85 -10.40 3.80
C VAL A 286 5.68 -9.22 2.83
N GLN A 287 4.53 -8.53 2.86
CA GLN A 287 4.29 -7.32 2.07
C GLN A 287 5.31 -6.22 2.39
N PHE A 288 5.70 -6.03 3.66
CA PHE A 288 6.79 -5.13 4.03
C PHE A 288 8.13 -5.55 3.42
N ALA A 289 8.46 -6.85 3.36
CA ALA A 289 9.70 -7.31 2.73
C ALA A 289 9.73 -6.96 1.21
N LEU A 290 8.63 -7.24 0.51
CA LEU A 290 8.46 -6.93 -0.91
C LEU A 290 8.49 -5.42 -1.17
N GLU A 291 7.86 -4.63 -0.29
CA GLU A 291 7.85 -3.17 -0.38
C GLU A 291 9.21 -2.51 -0.08
N ARG A 292 10.03 -3.16 0.77
CA ARG A 292 11.44 -2.80 0.98
C ARG A 292 12.36 -3.17 -0.20
N GLY A 293 11.87 -3.97 -1.15
CA GLY A 293 12.65 -4.46 -2.29
C GLY A 293 13.50 -5.70 -1.97
N VAL A 294 13.01 -6.57 -1.08
CA VAL A 294 13.65 -7.82 -0.63
C VAL A 294 12.89 -9.01 -1.23
N PRO A 295 13.56 -10.08 -1.71
CA PRO A 295 12.85 -11.25 -2.25
C PRO A 295 12.09 -11.98 -1.15
N ALA A 296 10.77 -12.11 -1.32
CA ALA A 296 9.92 -12.86 -0.40
C ALA A 296 8.71 -13.50 -1.09
N MET A 297 8.01 -14.36 -0.37
CA MET A 297 6.78 -15.02 -0.84
C MET A 297 5.85 -15.36 0.34
N ILE A 298 4.54 -15.47 0.09
CA ILE A 298 3.61 -16.05 1.05
C ILE A 298 3.73 -17.58 0.95
N GLY A 299 3.86 -18.27 2.09
CA GLY A 299 3.91 -19.74 2.11
C GLY A 299 4.13 -20.31 3.50
N VAL A 300 3.94 -21.63 3.64
CA VAL A 300 4.03 -22.33 4.93
C VAL A 300 4.68 -23.71 4.72
N LEU A 301 5.38 -24.21 5.74
CA LEU A 301 5.75 -25.62 5.84
C LEU A 301 4.60 -26.37 6.52
N ALA A 302 3.91 -27.24 5.78
CA ALA A 302 2.67 -27.89 6.19
C ALA A 302 2.57 -29.34 5.63
N SER A 303 1.63 -29.61 4.71
CA SER A 303 1.48 -30.91 4.02
C SER A 303 2.10 -30.94 2.63
N LYS A 304 2.29 -29.77 1.99
CA LYS A 304 2.85 -29.62 0.64
C LYS A 304 4.34 -29.23 0.65
N ARG A 305 5.08 -29.75 -0.35
CA ARG A 305 6.47 -29.35 -0.63
C ARG A 305 6.53 -27.86 -0.96
N LEU A 306 7.61 -27.20 -0.55
CA LEU A 306 7.92 -25.83 -0.95
C LEU A 306 8.17 -25.78 -2.48
N PRO A 307 7.71 -24.75 -3.21
CA PRO A 307 7.70 -24.69 -4.67
C PRO A 307 9.09 -24.40 -5.29
N TYR A 308 10.07 -25.20 -4.89
CA TYR A 308 11.48 -25.16 -5.24
C TYR A 308 11.96 -26.59 -5.63
N PRO A 309 12.97 -26.72 -6.49
CA PRO A 309 13.54 -28.01 -6.87
C PRO A 309 14.36 -28.59 -5.71
N SER A 310 14.83 -29.82 -5.85
CA SER A 310 15.82 -30.36 -4.94
C SER A 310 17.18 -29.67 -5.11
N ARG A 311 17.97 -29.61 -4.04
CA ARG A 311 19.33 -29.02 -4.04
C ARG A 311 19.32 -27.55 -4.55
N ALA A 312 18.33 -26.77 -4.13
CA ALA A 312 18.07 -25.39 -4.54
C ALA A 312 18.91 -24.35 -3.78
N PHE A 313 19.10 -24.50 -2.48
CA PHE A 313 19.74 -23.49 -1.61
C PHE A 313 21.07 -23.99 -1.04
N ASP A 314 22.03 -23.08 -0.85
CA ASP A 314 23.31 -23.37 -0.19
C ASP A 314 23.20 -23.28 1.35
N MET A 315 22.19 -22.55 1.84
CA MET A 315 21.96 -22.27 3.26
C MET A 315 20.45 -22.16 3.56
N ALA A 316 20.01 -22.70 4.70
CA ALA A 316 18.65 -22.58 5.22
C ALA A 316 18.66 -21.99 6.65
N HIS A 317 17.69 -21.15 6.98
CA HIS A 317 17.68 -20.37 8.23
C HIS A 317 16.30 -20.31 8.89
N CYS A 318 16.28 -20.41 10.22
CA CYS A 318 15.16 -20.12 11.10
C CYS A 318 15.64 -19.35 12.35
N SER A 319 15.02 -18.21 12.63
CA SER A 319 15.21 -17.46 13.88
C SER A 319 13.86 -17.33 14.60
N ARG A 320 13.62 -18.15 15.63
CA ARG A 320 12.33 -18.30 16.35
C ARG A 320 11.09 -18.50 15.44
N CYS A 321 11.23 -19.21 14.32
CA CYS A 321 10.17 -19.34 13.31
C CYS A 321 8.90 -20.12 13.74
N LEU A 322 8.86 -20.67 14.96
CA LEU A 322 7.77 -21.47 15.54
C LEU A 322 7.37 -22.73 14.74
N ILE A 323 8.23 -23.19 13.84
CA ILE A 323 8.08 -24.47 13.13
C ILE A 323 8.53 -25.59 14.09
N PRO A 324 7.69 -26.60 14.38
CA PRO A 324 8.05 -27.68 15.31
C PRO A 324 8.92 -28.73 14.59
N TRP A 325 10.18 -28.36 14.30
CA TRP A 325 11.12 -29.08 13.44
C TRP A 325 11.30 -30.59 13.73
N GLY A 326 11.16 -30.99 15.00
CA GLY A 326 11.29 -32.38 15.43
C GLY A 326 9.97 -33.19 15.47
N GLN A 327 8.81 -32.54 15.30
CA GLN A 327 7.50 -33.22 15.32
C GLN A 327 7.15 -33.81 13.95
N TYR A 328 6.07 -34.62 13.91
CA TYR A 328 5.57 -35.25 12.68
C TYR A 328 6.68 -36.00 11.93
N ASP A 329 7.40 -36.87 12.66
CA ASP A 329 8.52 -37.68 12.19
C ASP A 329 9.64 -36.89 11.48
N GLY A 330 9.79 -35.60 11.81
CA GLY A 330 10.81 -34.75 11.21
C GLY A 330 10.50 -34.26 9.79
N VAL A 331 9.24 -34.35 9.34
CA VAL A 331 8.80 -34.03 7.97
C VAL A 331 9.24 -32.63 7.50
N TYR A 332 9.28 -31.64 8.39
CA TYR A 332 9.70 -30.27 8.05
C TYR A 332 11.21 -30.17 7.81
N LEU A 333 12.04 -30.86 8.59
CA LEU A 333 13.48 -30.95 8.33
C LEU A 333 13.79 -31.80 7.09
N THR A 334 12.97 -32.81 6.81
CA THR A 334 13.05 -33.63 5.59
C THR A 334 12.79 -32.78 4.33
N GLU A 335 11.84 -31.85 4.36
CA GLU A 335 11.61 -30.90 3.27
C GLU A 335 12.74 -29.86 3.15
N VAL A 336 13.32 -29.39 4.27
CA VAL A 336 14.55 -28.56 4.22
C VAL A 336 15.71 -29.35 3.61
N ASP A 337 15.87 -30.62 3.96
CA ASP A 337 16.89 -31.50 3.37
C ASP A 337 16.73 -31.67 1.85
N ARG A 338 15.49 -31.83 1.36
CA ARG A 338 15.21 -31.89 -0.08
C ARG A 338 15.70 -30.62 -0.81
N VAL A 339 15.39 -29.44 -0.30
CA VAL A 339 15.73 -28.16 -0.97
C VAL A 339 17.16 -27.66 -0.66
N LEU A 340 17.82 -28.16 0.37
CA LEU A 340 19.20 -27.81 0.73
C LEU A 340 20.20 -28.61 -0.13
N ARG A 341 21.29 -27.97 -0.56
CA ARG A 341 22.37 -28.64 -1.29
C ARG A 341 23.15 -29.61 -0.41
N PRO A 342 23.71 -30.69 -0.98
CA PRO A 342 24.72 -31.49 -0.30
C PRO A 342 25.90 -30.58 0.13
N GLY A 343 26.40 -30.77 1.35
CA GLY A 343 27.38 -29.86 1.97
C GLY A 343 26.80 -28.51 2.44
N GLY A 344 25.53 -28.22 2.20
CA GLY A 344 24.86 -26.98 2.60
C GLY A 344 24.54 -26.89 4.10
N TYR A 345 24.28 -25.68 4.58
CA TYR A 345 24.13 -25.40 6.02
C TYR A 345 22.68 -25.15 6.43
N TRP A 346 22.28 -25.67 7.59
CA TRP A 346 21.05 -25.26 8.28
C TRP A 346 21.39 -24.52 9.58
N ILE A 347 20.76 -23.36 9.79
CA ILE A 347 20.97 -22.47 10.93
C ILE A 347 19.66 -22.33 11.70
N LEU A 348 19.66 -22.74 12.97
CA LEU A 348 18.57 -22.52 13.91
C LEU A 348 19.03 -21.55 15.01
N SER A 349 18.17 -20.59 15.36
CA SER A 349 18.49 -19.56 16.34
C SER A 349 17.31 -19.18 17.23
N GLY A 350 17.61 -18.95 18.51
CA GLY A 350 16.63 -18.86 19.59
C GLY A 350 16.13 -20.24 20.04
N PRO A 351 14.98 -20.33 20.74
CA PRO A 351 14.53 -21.57 21.36
C PRO A 351 14.41 -22.72 20.35
N PRO A 352 14.82 -23.94 20.72
CA PRO A 352 15.33 -24.32 22.04
C PRO A 352 16.83 -24.04 22.27
N ILE A 353 17.59 -23.61 21.27
CA ILE A 353 19.06 -23.41 21.35
C ILE A 353 19.42 -22.45 22.50
N HIS A 354 20.47 -22.77 23.27
CA HIS A 354 20.93 -21.99 24.44
C HIS A 354 19.98 -21.99 25.66
N TRP A 355 18.96 -22.86 25.70
CA TRP A 355 18.00 -22.98 26.81
C TRP A 355 18.63 -23.02 28.21
N LYS A 356 19.81 -23.65 28.34
CA LYS A 356 20.57 -23.78 29.59
C LYS A 356 20.79 -22.44 30.31
N ARG A 357 20.89 -21.35 29.55
CA ARG A 357 21.03 -19.98 30.05
C ARG A 357 19.71 -19.22 30.14
N TRP A 358 18.82 -19.38 29.17
CA TRP A 358 17.70 -18.46 28.93
C TRP A 358 16.28 -19.00 29.16
N TRP A 359 16.11 -20.28 29.52
CA TRP A 359 14.82 -20.96 29.73
C TRP A 359 13.74 -20.10 30.44
N SER A 360 14.09 -19.51 31.58
CA SER A 360 13.17 -18.70 32.40
C SER A 360 12.71 -17.41 31.72
N GLY A 361 13.55 -16.82 30.88
CA GLY A 361 13.22 -15.65 30.06
C GLY A 361 12.25 -15.95 28.92
N TRP A 362 11.94 -17.22 28.66
CA TRP A 362 10.99 -17.67 27.64
C TRP A 362 9.72 -18.30 28.23
N GLN A 363 9.54 -18.25 29.56
CA GLN A 363 8.39 -18.81 30.28
C GLN A 363 8.17 -20.31 30.01
N ARG A 364 9.28 -21.05 29.81
CA ARG A 364 9.30 -22.50 29.53
C ARG A 364 10.24 -23.22 30.49
N THR A 365 10.03 -24.52 30.68
CA THR A 365 10.83 -25.36 31.58
C THR A 365 12.16 -25.75 30.92
N LYS A 366 13.13 -26.20 31.71
CA LYS A 366 14.40 -26.73 31.16
C LYS A 366 14.14 -28.05 30.44
N GLU A 367 13.22 -28.82 30.98
CA GLU A 367 12.85 -30.17 30.58
C GLU A 367 12.19 -30.15 29.20
N ASP A 368 11.23 -29.25 28.97
CA ASP A 368 10.57 -29.12 27.67
C ASP A 368 11.47 -28.54 26.57
N LEU A 369 12.37 -27.60 26.89
CA LEU A 369 13.35 -27.05 25.94
C LEU A 369 14.45 -28.07 25.61
N ASN A 370 14.93 -28.84 26.61
CA ASN A 370 15.87 -29.92 26.39
C ASN A 370 15.25 -31.06 25.55
N ALA A 371 13.99 -31.41 25.80
CA ALA A 371 13.27 -32.40 25.00
C ALA A 371 13.11 -31.92 23.54
N GLU A 372 12.73 -30.67 23.30
CA GLU A 372 12.62 -30.09 21.96
C GLU A 372 13.97 -30.08 21.23
N GLN A 373 15.06 -29.63 21.88
CA GLN A 373 16.39 -29.67 21.27
C GLN A 373 16.85 -31.10 20.98
N THR A 374 16.61 -32.04 21.90
CA THR A 374 16.99 -33.45 21.73
C THR A 374 16.24 -34.07 20.54
N LEU A 375 14.95 -33.76 20.38
CA LEU A 375 14.13 -34.24 19.27
C LEU A 375 14.62 -33.68 17.92
N ILE A 376 14.91 -32.38 17.86
CA ILE A 376 15.51 -31.73 16.66
C ILE A 376 16.87 -32.35 16.32
N GLU A 377 17.73 -32.57 17.31
CA GLU A 377 19.04 -33.19 17.10
C GLU A 377 18.95 -34.66 16.68
N ASN A 378 17.91 -35.39 17.09
CA ASN A 378 17.70 -36.76 16.66
C ASN A 378 17.18 -36.84 15.22
N VAL A 379 16.30 -35.94 14.79
CA VAL A 379 15.91 -35.81 13.37
C VAL A 379 17.09 -35.37 12.51
N ALA A 380 17.91 -34.43 12.96
CA ALA A 380 19.12 -34.04 12.23
C ALA A 380 20.10 -35.22 12.06
N LYS A 381 20.28 -36.06 13.09
CA LYS A 381 21.09 -37.29 13.01
C LYS A 381 20.49 -38.32 12.05
N SER A 382 19.16 -38.52 12.04
CA SER A 382 18.52 -39.50 11.15
C SER A 382 18.54 -39.08 9.68
N LEU A 383 18.59 -37.77 9.40
CA LEU A 383 18.91 -37.19 8.09
C LEU A 383 20.43 -37.20 7.77
N CYS A 384 21.25 -37.85 8.59
CA CYS A 384 22.71 -37.93 8.46
C CYS A 384 23.44 -36.57 8.52
N TRP A 385 22.84 -35.52 9.09
CA TRP A 385 23.45 -34.19 9.21
C TRP A 385 24.43 -34.10 10.38
N LYS A 386 25.56 -33.43 10.15
CA LYS A 386 26.56 -33.16 11.18
C LYS A 386 26.28 -31.80 11.85
N LYS A 387 26.10 -31.78 13.17
CA LYS A 387 26.14 -30.52 13.94
C LYS A 387 27.57 -30.00 13.94
N LEU A 388 27.81 -28.80 13.40
CA LEU A 388 29.14 -28.21 13.33
C LEU A 388 29.46 -27.38 14.57
N VAL A 389 28.51 -26.59 15.04
CA VAL A 389 28.69 -25.69 16.19
C VAL A 389 27.35 -25.35 16.84
N GLU A 390 27.37 -25.20 18.16
CA GLU A 390 26.41 -24.40 18.93
C GLU A 390 27.23 -23.33 19.65
N LYS A 391 26.87 -22.06 19.46
CA LYS A 391 27.52 -20.94 20.13
C LYS A 391 26.50 -19.83 20.40
N ASP A 392 26.40 -19.43 21.66
CA ASP A 392 25.39 -18.49 22.12
C ASP A 392 24.00 -18.92 21.57
N ASP A 393 23.18 -18.00 21.06
CA ASP A 393 21.84 -18.34 20.58
C ASP A 393 21.80 -18.89 19.13
N ILE A 394 22.91 -19.43 18.60
CA ILE A 394 23.04 -19.94 17.22
C ILE A 394 23.54 -21.39 17.22
N ALA A 395 22.87 -22.27 16.49
CA ALA A 395 23.39 -23.60 16.17
C ALA A 395 23.36 -23.84 14.65
N ILE A 396 24.40 -24.49 14.14
CA ILE A 396 24.61 -24.76 12.71
C ILE A 396 24.85 -26.26 12.49
N TRP A 397 24.08 -26.84 11.57
CA TRP A 397 24.26 -28.18 11.03
C TRP A 397 24.69 -28.09 9.56
N GLN A 398 25.30 -29.16 9.07
CA GLN A 398 25.66 -29.33 7.67
C GLN A 398 25.08 -30.65 7.14
N LYS A 399 24.37 -30.56 6.00
CA LYS A 399 23.93 -31.71 5.22
C LYS A 399 25.15 -32.41 4.61
N PRO A 400 25.25 -33.75 4.60
CA PRO A 400 26.41 -34.43 4.02
C PRO A 400 26.57 -34.14 2.52
N ALA A 401 27.79 -34.30 1.99
CA ALA A 401 28.11 -34.05 0.59
C ALA A 401 27.50 -35.10 -0.37
N ASN A 402 27.24 -36.31 0.14
CA ASN A 402 26.61 -37.43 -0.56
C ASN A 402 25.96 -38.37 0.47
N HIS A 403 25.47 -39.54 0.02
CA HIS A 403 24.84 -40.53 0.89
C HIS A 403 25.67 -41.82 1.10
N VAL A 404 26.95 -41.88 0.73
CA VAL A 404 27.78 -43.10 0.86
C VAL A 404 27.81 -43.59 2.32
N ASN A 405 28.28 -42.73 3.23
CA ASN A 405 28.36 -43.05 4.65
C ASN A 405 26.96 -43.17 5.30
N CYS A 406 25.99 -42.34 4.88
CA CYS A 406 24.60 -42.40 5.34
C CYS A 406 23.89 -43.74 5.03
N LYS A 407 24.21 -44.37 3.89
CA LYS A 407 23.74 -45.72 3.50
C LYS A 407 24.46 -46.82 4.28
N ALA A 408 25.73 -46.65 4.64
CA ALA A 408 26.47 -47.60 5.46
C ALA A 408 25.94 -47.61 6.91
N ASP A 409 25.76 -46.42 7.51
CA ASP A 409 25.29 -46.22 8.88
C ASP A 409 23.81 -46.59 9.10
N GLN A 410 23.05 -46.82 8.01
CA GLN A 410 21.61 -47.18 8.04
C GLN A 410 21.32 -48.51 8.76
N LYS A 411 22.36 -49.32 9.08
CA LYS A 411 22.26 -50.52 9.92
C LYS A 411 22.50 -50.26 11.42
N ILE A 412 23.01 -49.08 11.76
CA ILE A 412 23.43 -48.67 13.11
C ILE A 412 22.50 -47.57 13.65
N THR A 413 21.92 -46.77 12.75
CA THR A 413 21.09 -45.59 13.06
C THR A 413 19.67 -45.76 12.54
N GLN A 414 18.68 -45.25 13.30
CA GLN A 414 17.25 -45.29 12.95
C GLN A 414 16.90 -44.23 11.90
N ASN A 415 17.55 -44.32 10.73
CA ASN A 415 17.34 -43.38 9.64
C ASN A 415 16.02 -43.70 8.93
N PRO A 416 15.25 -42.69 8.47
CA PRO A 416 14.07 -42.94 7.65
C PRO A 416 14.47 -43.69 6.35
N PRO A 417 13.55 -44.48 5.77
CA PRO A 417 13.79 -45.11 4.48
C PRO A 417 14.01 -44.05 3.40
N PHE A 418 14.75 -44.41 2.34
CA PHE A 418 14.80 -43.56 1.16
C PHE A 418 13.44 -43.53 0.46
N CYS A 419 13.07 -42.36 -0.07
CA CYS A 419 11.84 -42.23 -0.85
C CYS A 419 11.87 -43.12 -2.10
N THR A 420 10.69 -43.61 -2.50
CA THR A 420 10.52 -44.26 -3.81
C THR A 420 10.79 -43.25 -4.94
N ALA A 421 10.97 -43.74 -6.18
CA ALA A 421 11.57 -43.00 -7.30
C ALA A 421 10.68 -41.90 -7.93
N GLN A 422 9.97 -41.12 -7.11
CA GLN A 422 9.34 -39.87 -7.51
C GLN A 422 10.43 -38.80 -7.78
N ASN A 423 10.25 -37.98 -8.82
CA ASN A 423 11.22 -36.92 -9.14
C ASN A 423 11.35 -35.91 -7.97
N PRO A 424 12.53 -35.74 -7.34
CA PRO A 424 12.69 -34.88 -6.16
C PRO A 424 12.61 -33.38 -6.48
N ASP A 425 12.68 -33.00 -7.76
CA ASP A 425 12.46 -31.62 -8.19
C ASP A 425 10.97 -31.27 -8.36
N ASN A 426 10.08 -32.26 -8.40
CA ASN A 426 8.64 -32.02 -8.44
C ASN A 426 8.14 -31.57 -7.05
N ALA A 427 7.49 -30.40 -7.01
CA ALA A 427 7.00 -29.81 -5.77
C ALA A 427 5.59 -29.20 -5.87
N TRP A 428 5.16 -28.69 -7.02
CA TRP A 428 3.84 -28.06 -7.16
C TRP A 428 2.71 -29.01 -6.75
N TYR A 429 1.91 -28.58 -5.76
CA TYR A 429 0.89 -29.38 -5.04
C TYR A 429 1.31 -30.80 -4.60
N THR A 430 2.60 -31.11 -4.58
CA THR A 430 3.16 -32.41 -4.20
C THR A 430 3.22 -32.51 -2.67
N ASN A 431 2.83 -33.65 -2.10
CA ASN A 431 2.88 -33.84 -0.66
C ASN A 431 4.34 -33.95 -0.16
N ILE A 432 4.60 -33.51 1.06
CA ILE A 432 5.84 -33.89 1.77
C ILE A 432 5.67 -35.33 2.27
N GLU A 433 6.75 -36.11 2.18
CA GLU A 433 6.83 -37.52 2.60
C GLU A 433 7.84 -37.64 3.75
N THR A 434 7.68 -38.60 4.66
CA THR A 434 8.55 -38.81 5.84
C THR A 434 9.79 -39.68 5.54
N CYS A 435 10.25 -39.64 4.29
CA CYS A 435 11.36 -40.45 3.77
C CYS A 435 12.53 -39.55 3.34
N LEU A 436 13.76 -40.08 3.41
CA LEU A 436 14.94 -39.33 2.97
C LEU A 436 14.95 -39.23 1.44
N THR A 437 15.00 -38.01 0.91
CA THR A 437 15.09 -37.80 -0.55
C THR A 437 16.43 -38.34 -1.06
N PRO A 438 16.48 -39.27 -2.03
CA PRO A 438 17.75 -39.76 -2.57
C PRO A 438 18.52 -38.64 -3.28
N LEU A 439 19.75 -38.41 -2.85
CA LEU A 439 20.73 -37.63 -3.60
C LEU A 439 21.25 -38.43 -4.81
N PRO A 440 21.68 -37.78 -5.91
CA PRO A 440 22.29 -38.47 -7.03
C PRO A 440 23.54 -39.25 -6.60
N GLU A 441 23.70 -40.47 -7.12
CA GLU A 441 24.82 -41.33 -6.78
C GLU A 441 26.18 -40.72 -7.15
N VAL A 442 27.21 -41.18 -6.45
CA VAL A 442 28.62 -40.78 -6.54
C VAL A 442 29.50 -42.02 -6.60
N SER A 443 30.71 -41.90 -7.14
CA SER A 443 31.69 -43.00 -7.22
C SER A 443 32.62 -43.08 -6.01
N ASP A 444 32.73 -42.01 -5.24
CA ASP A 444 33.66 -41.85 -4.11
C ASP A 444 33.01 -41.06 -2.96
N ASP A 445 33.49 -41.22 -1.73
CA ASP A 445 32.86 -40.57 -0.55
C ASP A 445 33.25 -39.08 -0.38
N GLN A 446 34.24 -38.58 -1.12
CA GLN A 446 34.59 -37.16 -1.20
C GLN A 446 33.79 -36.40 -2.27
N GLU A 447 33.10 -37.08 -3.19
CA GLU A 447 32.33 -36.45 -4.26
C GLU A 447 31.08 -35.72 -3.76
N VAL A 448 30.80 -34.53 -4.31
CA VAL A 448 29.55 -33.80 -4.08
C VAL A 448 28.43 -34.37 -4.96
N ALA A 449 27.35 -34.82 -4.34
CA ALA A 449 26.26 -35.51 -5.01
C ALA A 449 25.52 -34.62 -6.03
N GLY A 450 25.49 -35.10 -7.28
CA GLY A 450 25.02 -34.34 -8.42
C GLY A 450 25.99 -33.28 -8.96
N GLY A 451 27.23 -33.20 -8.43
CA GLY A 451 28.32 -32.34 -8.90
C GLY A 451 28.55 -31.07 -8.05
N GLU A 452 29.82 -30.68 -7.92
CA GLU A 452 30.22 -29.40 -7.30
C GLU A 452 29.83 -28.20 -8.19
N LEU A 453 29.57 -27.05 -7.57
CA LEU A 453 29.26 -25.79 -8.26
C LEU A 453 30.44 -24.81 -8.14
N ALA A 454 30.80 -24.17 -9.25
CA ALA A 454 31.72 -23.05 -9.24
C ALA A 454 31.24 -21.95 -8.29
N LYS A 455 32.17 -21.28 -7.59
CA LYS A 455 31.84 -20.23 -6.62
C LYS A 455 31.33 -18.95 -7.31
N TRP A 456 30.56 -18.15 -6.59
CA TRP A 456 30.09 -16.84 -7.07
C TRP A 456 31.28 -15.87 -7.25
N PRO A 457 31.36 -15.09 -8.35
CA PRO A 457 30.37 -14.89 -9.41
C PRO A 457 30.49 -15.81 -10.64
N ALA A 458 31.53 -16.65 -10.73
CA ALA A 458 31.74 -17.53 -11.89
C ALA A 458 30.55 -18.46 -12.15
N ARG A 459 29.92 -18.94 -11.07
CA ARG A 459 28.69 -19.75 -11.01
C ARG A 459 27.58 -19.38 -12.01
N LEU A 460 27.39 -18.08 -12.29
CA LEU A 460 26.31 -17.60 -13.16
C LEU A 460 26.43 -18.07 -14.62
N ASN A 461 27.68 -18.23 -15.09
CA ASN A 461 28.04 -18.50 -16.48
C ASN A 461 28.69 -19.88 -16.67
N ALA A 462 29.02 -20.57 -15.58
CA ALA A 462 29.46 -21.97 -15.61
C ALA A 462 28.31 -22.88 -16.08
N ILE A 463 28.64 -23.98 -16.77
CA ILE A 463 27.66 -24.98 -17.18
C ILE A 463 27.18 -25.72 -15.91
N PRO A 464 25.87 -25.72 -15.59
CA PRO A 464 25.32 -26.43 -14.44
C PRO A 464 25.57 -27.95 -14.51
N PRO A 465 25.90 -28.62 -13.39
CA PRO A 465 26.06 -30.07 -13.35
C PRO A 465 24.85 -30.87 -13.86
N ARG A 466 23.62 -30.36 -13.67
CA ARG A 466 22.41 -30.98 -14.25
C ARG A 466 22.44 -31.05 -15.78
N ILE A 467 23.09 -30.09 -16.43
CA ILE A 467 23.25 -30.04 -17.90
C ILE A 467 24.43 -30.91 -18.32
N SER A 468 25.60 -30.80 -17.67
CA SER A 468 26.78 -31.58 -18.06
C SER A 468 26.64 -33.09 -17.79
N LYS A 469 25.85 -33.49 -16.78
CA LYS A 469 25.47 -34.89 -16.53
C LYS A 469 24.23 -35.36 -17.33
N GLY A 470 23.71 -34.54 -18.25
CA GLY A 470 22.59 -34.91 -19.14
C GLY A 470 21.24 -35.15 -18.45
N THR A 471 21.07 -34.72 -17.19
CA THR A 471 19.87 -35.04 -16.37
C THR A 471 18.60 -34.29 -16.79
N ILE A 472 18.71 -33.31 -17.68
CA ILE A 472 17.59 -32.51 -18.20
C ILE A 472 17.46 -32.75 -19.70
N ASN A 473 16.49 -33.58 -20.08
CA ASN A 473 16.23 -33.96 -21.47
C ASN A 473 16.05 -32.72 -22.36
N GLY A 474 16.80 -32.66 -23.46
CA GLY A 474 16.74 -31.56 -24.44
C GLY A 474 17.54 -30.30 -24.08
N VAL A 475 18.27 -30.27 -22.96
CA VAL A 475 19.11 -29.12 -22.57
C VAL A 475 20.59 -29.53 -22.52
N THR A 476 21.38 -29.03 -23.48
CA THR A 476 22.82 -29.29 -23.58
C THR A 476 23.65 -28.05 -23.20
N ALA A 477 24.98 -28.20 -23.16
CA ALA A 477 25.90 -27.08 -22.96
C ALA A 477 25.77 -26.01 -24.06
N GLU A 478 25.55 -26.43 -25.30
CA GLU A 478 25.37 -25.53 -26.46
C GLU A 478 24.05 -24.77 -26.36
N VAL A 479 22.98 -25.42 -25.90
CA VAL A 479 21.68 -24.77 -25.63
C VAL A 479 21.84 -23.70 -24.54
N PHE A 480 22.55 -24.01 -23.46
CA PHE A 480 22.83 -23.07 -22.38
C PHE A 480 23.67 -21.85 -22.83
N GLN A 481 24.71 -22.06 -23.62
CA GLN A 481 25.51 -20.95 -24.17
C GLN A 481 24.72 -20.10 -25.19
N LYS A 482 23.87 -20.73 -26.00
CA LYS A 482 22.97 -20.01 -26.93
C LYS A 482 21.92 -19.18 -26.19
N ASP A 483 21.29 -19.71 -25.13
CA ASP A 483 20.39 -18.95 -24.24
C ASP A 483 21.09 -17.72 -23.65
N MET A 484 22.31 -17.88 -23.13
CA MET A 484 23.10 -16.77 -22.59
C MET A 484 23.44 -15.68 -23.63
N GLN A 485 23.74 -16.07 -24.87
CA GLN A 485 24.00 -15.12 -25.95
C GLN A 485 22.71 -14.41 -26.40
N LEU A 486 21.62 -15.18 -26.57
CA LEU A 486 20.29 -14.69 -26.94
C LEU A 486 19.77 -13.65 -25.94
N TRP A 487 19.83 -13.93 -24.63
CA TRP A 487 19.34 -12.99 -23.62
C TRP A 487 20.19 -11.74 -23.46
N ARG A 488 21.51 -11.82 -23.64
CA ARG A 488 22.37 -10.62 -23.72
C ARG A 488 21.96 -9.73 -24.90
N ARG A 489 21.70 -10.32 -26.07
CA ARG A 489 21.22 -9.59 -27.27
C ARG A 489 19.83 -8.97 -27.03
N ARG A 490 18.86 -9.78 -26.55
CA ARG A 490 17.48 -9.35 -26.28
C ARG A 490 17.42 -8.23 -25.25
N VAL A 491 18.09 -8.37 -24.10
CA VAL A 491 18.09 -7.32 -23.06
C VAL A 491 18.79 -6.04 -23.55
N SER A 492 19.82 -6.14 -24.40
CA SER A 492 20.40 -4.96 -25.06
C SER A 492 19.37 -4.24 -25.93
N TYR A 493 18.60 -4.97 -26.75
CA TYR A 493 17.54 -4.40 -27.59
C TYR A 493 16.35 -3.85 -26.77
N TYR A 494 15.95 -4.53 -25.70
CA TYR A 494 14.91 -4.02 -24.80
C TYR A 494 15.33 -2.68 -24.15
N LYS A 495 16.62 -2.50 -23.85
CA LYS A 495 17.18 -1.23 -23.34
C LYS A 495 17.30 -0.14 -24.42
N THR A 496 17.31 -0.47 -25.72
CA THR A 496 17.19 0.53 -26.80
C THR A 496 15.75 0.94 -27.10
N VAL A 497 14.79 0.00 -27.03
CA VAL A 497 13.35 0.32 -27.17
C VAL A 497 12.84 1.11 -25.96
N ASN A 498 13.08 0.60 -24.75
CA ASN A 498 12.65 1.24 -23.51
C ASN A 498 13.88 1.64 -22.68
N ASN A 499 14.30 2.90 -22.83
CA ASN A 499 15.45 3.43 -22.09
C ASN A 499 15.28 3.38 -20.56
N GLN A 500 14.05 3.26 -20.02
CA GLN A 500 13.81 3.11 -18.58
C GLN A 500 14.39 1.80 -18.04
N LEU A 501 14.47 0.74 -18.86
CA LEU A 501 15.12 -0.52 -18.48
C LEU A 501 16.65 -0.35 -18.28
N GLY A 502 17.25 0.69 -18.85
CA GLY A 502 18.64 1.08 -18.60
C GLY A 502 18.85 2.00 -17.40
N GLN A 503 17.80 2.54 -16.78
CA GLN A 503 17.93 3.58 -15.74
C GLN A 503 18.23 2.97 -14.34
N PRO A 504 19.38 3.31 -13.71
CA PRO A 504 19.72 2.77 -12.39
C PRO A 504 18.66 3.08 -11.31
N GLY A 505 18.16 2.02 -10.67
CA GLY A 505 17.16 2.13 -9.60
C GLY A 505 15.77 2.60 -10.06
N ARG A 506 15.41 2.42 -11.34
CA ARG A 506 14.01 2.56 -11.84
C ARG A 506 13.14 1.33 -11.51
N TYR A 507 13.74 0.15 -11.52
CA TYR A 507 13.12 -1.13 -11.19
C TYR A 507 13.98 -1.84 -10.14
N ARG A 508 13.36 -2.59 -9.21
CA ARG A 508 14.03 -3.31 -8.12
C ARG A 508 13.53 -4.75 -7.99
N ASN A 509 12.22 -4.94 -8.01
CA ASN A 509 11.53 -6.23 -7.98
C ASN A 509 11.07 -6.56 -9.41
N ILE A 510 11.70 -7.55 -10.04
CA ILE A 510 11.31 -8.00 -11.38
C ILE A 510 10.75 -9.43 -11.32
N LEU A 511 9.71 -9.70 -12.10
CA LEU A 511 9.17 -11.03 -12.35
C LEU A 511 9.51 -11.45 -13.78
N ASP A 512 10.02 -12.67 -13.96
CA ASP A 512 10.16 -13.29 -15.27
C ASP A 512 9.27 -14.53 -15.34
N MET A 513 8.16 -14.44 -16.07
CA MET A 513 7.04 -15.37 -16.02
C MET A 513 7.31 -16.73 -16.70
N ASN A 514 8.38 -16.82 -17.50
CA ASN A 514 8.82 -18.05 -18.16
C ASN A 514 10.34 -18.01 -18.38
N ALA A 515 11.09 -18.06 -17.28
CA ALA A 515 12.52 -17.77 -17.26
C ALA A 515 13.40 -18.83 -17.93
N TYR A 516 12.86 -20.03 -18.21
CA TYR A 516 13.59 -21.17 -18.77
C TYR A 516 14.90 -21.46 -18.02
N LEU A 517 16.08 -21.13 -18.59
CA LEU A 517 17.39 -21.35 -17.95
C LEU A 517 17.85 -20.16 -17.08
N GLY A 518 17.05 -19.10 -16.95
CA GLY A 518 17.35 -17.87 -16.19
C GLY A 518 18.20 -16.84 -16.94
N GLY A 519 18.26 -16.93 -18.27
CA GLY A 519 19.14 -16.08 -19.10
C GLY A 519 18.82 -14.59 -19.03
N PHE A 520 17.54 -14.21 -18.96
CA PHE A 520 17.10 -12.82 -18.78
C PHE A 520 17.63 -12.22 -17.47
N ALA A 521 17.45 -12.93 -16.34
CA ALA A 521 18.00 -12.53 -15.05
C ALA A 521 19.55 -12.48 -15.03
N ALA A 522 20.21 -13.42 -15.73
CA ALA A 522 21.66 -13.42 -15.86
C ALA A 522 22.19 -12.23 -16.70
N ALA A 523 21.43 -11.75 -17.69
CA ALA A 523 21.77 -10.55 -18.45
C ALA A 523 21.59 -9.25 -17.65
N LEU A 524 20.67 -9.22 -16.67
CA LEU A 524 20.41 -8.07 -15.78
C LEU A 524 21.27 -8.07 -14.50
N ILE A 525 22.16 -9.05 -14.28
CA ILE A 525 22.84 -9.28 -12.98
C ILE A 525 23.72 -8.12 -12.47
N ARG A 526 24.05 -7.15 -13.33
CA ARG A 526 24.84 -5.95 -12.98
C ARG A 526 23.98 -4.79 -12.49
N ASP A 527 22.68 -4.82 -12.77
CA ASP A 527 21.73 -3.80 -12.34
C ASP A 527 21.33 -4.06 -10.86
N PRO A 528 21.01 -3.02 -10.05
CA PRO A 528 20.81 -3.15 -8.59
C PRO A 528 19.43 -3.73 -8.21
N LEU A 529 19.00 -4.79 -8.90
CA LEU A 529 17.68 -5.40 -8.83
C LEU A 529 17.74 -6.90 -8.45
N TRP A 530 16.59 -7.54 -8.36
CA TRP A 530 16.48 -9.00 -8.32
C TRP A 530 15.33 -9.47 -9.23
N VAL A 531 15.43 -10.71 -9.71
CA VAL A 531 14.41 -11.33 -10.57
C VAL A 531 13.86 -12.58 -9.88
N MET A 532 12.54 -12.64 -9.75
CA MET A 532 11.80 -13.88 -9.50
C MET A 532 11.73 -14.66 -10.81
N ASN A 533 12.54 -15.70 -10.97
CA ASN A 533 12.54 -16.54 -12.17
C ASN A 533 11.45 -17.61 -12.04
N ILE A 534 10.41 -17.56 -12.87
CA ILE A 534 9.33 -18.55 -12.84
C ILE A 534 9.58 -19.64 -13.88
N VAL A 535 9.39 -20.89 -13.47
CA VAL A 535 9.27 -22.03 -14.38
C VAL A 535 7.81 -22.50 -14.31
N PRO A 536 7.00 -22.23 -15.36
CA PRO A 536 5.63 -22.71 -15.47
C PRO A 536 5.54 -24.22 -15.27
N VAL A 537 4.54 -24.69 -14.53
CA VAL A 537 4.32 -26.15 -14.32
C VAL A 537 3.84 -26.85 -15.59
N GLU A 538 3.34 -26.08 -16.54
CA GLU A 538 2.96 -26.46 -17.90
C GLU A 538 4.16 -26.53 -18.88
N ALA A 539 5.35 -26.10 -18.47
CA ALA A 539 6.54 -26.12 -19.30
C ALA A 539 7.02 -27.56 -19.58
N LYS A 540 7.39 -27.85 -20.83
CA LYS A 540 7.81 -29.20 -21.27
C LYS A 540 9.09 -29.71 -20.59
N VAL A 541 9.89 -28.83 -20.02
CA VAL A 541 11.19 -29.16 -19.41
C VAL A 541 11.30 -28.42 -18.08
N ASN A 542 11.49 -29.16 -16.98
CA ASN A 542 11.74 -28.56 -15.67
C ASN A 542 13.19 -28.06 -15.59
N THR A 543 13.35 -26.74 -15.65
CA THR A 543 14.64 -26.06 -15.65
C THR A 543 14.94 -25.29 -14.35
N LEU A 544 14.06 -25.36 -13.33
CA LEU A 544 14.23 -24.54 -12.11
C LEU A 544 15.47 -24.95 -11.32
N GLY A 545 15.85 -26.24 -11.36
CA GLY A 545 17.10 -26.74 -10.79
C GLY A 545 18.35 -26.07 -11.41
N VAL A 546 18.32 -25.74 -12.69
CA VAL A 546 19.41 -25.02 -13.38
C VAL A 546 19.49 -23.57 -12.92
N ILE A 547 18.36 -22.85 -12.84
CA ILE A 547 18.31 -21.47 -12.33
C ILE A 547 18.99 -21.37 -10.95
N TYR A 548 18.68 -22.32 -10.05
CA TYR A 548 19.31 -22.38 -8.73
C TYR A 548 20.78 -22.80 -8.77
N GLU A 549 21.19 -23.75 -9.63
CA GLU A 549 22.61 -24.11 -9.79
C GLU A 549 23.45 -22.93 -10.31
N ARG A 550 22.90 -22.02 -11.14
CA ARG A 550 23.54 -20.75 -11.53
C ARG A 550 23.70 -19.72 -10.40
N GLY A 551 23.04 -19.92 -9.26
CA GLY A 551 23.04 -18.96 -8.15
C GLY A 551 22.01 -17.82 -8.31
N LEU A 552 20.90 -18.09 -9.01
CA LEU A 552 19.70 -17.25 -9.08
C LEU A 552 18.61 -17.84 -8.15
N ILE A 553 17.47 -17.15 -8.02
CA ILE A 553 16.30 -17.61 -7.26
C ILE A 553 15.06 -17.64 -8.16
N GLY A 554 14.09 -18.49 -7.81
CA GLY A 554 12.88 -18.69 -8.60
C GLY A 554 11.88 -19.64 -7.96
N THR A 555 10.76 -19.87 -8.62
CA THR A 555 9.71 -20.79 -8.13
C THR A 555 8.89 -21.41 -9.26
N TYR A 556 8.16 -22.47 -8.95
CA TYR A 556 7.09 -23.00 -9.80
C TYR A 556 5.81 -22.17 -9.62
N GLN A 557 5.05 -21.99 -10.69
CA GLN A 557 3.72 -21.36 -10.68
C GLN A 557 2.91 -21.89 -11.86
N SER A 558 1.58 -22.00 -11.72
CA SER A 558 0.66 -22.01 -12.88
C SER A 558 0.06 -20.62 -13.04
N TRP A 559 0.10 -20.04 -14.24
CA TRP A 559 -0.58 -18.77 -14.54
C TRP A 559 -2.09 -18.92 -14.74
N CYS A 560 -2.63 -20.15 -14.69
CA CYS A 560 -4.07 -20.36 -14.54
C CYS A 560 -4.56 -20.15 -13.09
N GLU A 561 -3.67 -19.81 -12.16
CA GLU A 561 -3.98 -19.50 -10.77
C GLU A 561 -3.21 -18.24 -10.31
N ALA A 562 -3.77 -17.47 -9.38
CA ALA A 562 -3.10 -16.28 -8.84
C ALA A 562 -1.85 -16.66 -8.01
N MET A 563 -0.75 -15.90 -8.12
CA MET A 563 0.50 -16.14 -7.41
C MET A 563 0.37 -15.87 -5.90
N SER A 564 1.05 -16.68 -5.06
CA SER A 564 1.13 -16.52 -3.60
C SER A 564 2.00 -15.33 -3.17
N THR A 565 1.58 -14.13 -3.60
CA THR A 565 2.20 -12.85 -3.32
C THR A 565 1.15 -11.74 -3.18
N TYR A 566 1.53 -10.62 -2.57
CA TYR A 566 0.68 -9.45 -2.39
C TYR A 566 0.48 -8.67 -3.70
N PRO A 567 -0.63 -7.92 -3.85
CA PRO A 567 -0.77 -6.95 -4.93
C PRO A 567 0.36 -5.91 -4.93
N ARG A 568 0.71 -5.38 -6.11
CA ARG A 568 1.72 -4.31 -6.29
C ARG A 568 3.12 -4.69 -5.77
N THR A 569 3.52 -5.93 -6.03
CA THR A 569 4.83 -6.49 -5.64
C THR A 569 5.96 -6.11 -6.61
N TYR A 570 5.71 -6.18 -7.92
CA TYR A 570 6.76 -6.07 -8.94
C TYR A 570 6.73 -4.71 -9.64
N ASP A 571 7.92 -4.17 -9.94
CA ASP A 571 8.09 -2.95 -10.72
C ASP A 571 8.10 -3.23 -12.24
N LEU A 572 8.53 -4.43 -12.63
CA LEU A 572 8.51 -4.90 -14.01
C LEU A 572 8.13 -6.38 -14.10
N ILE A 573 7.30 -6.74 -15.08
CA ILE A 573 6.99 -8.12 -15.45
C ILE A 573 7.47 -8.40 -16.88
N HIS A 574 8.26 -9.44 -17.05
CA HIS A 574 8.68 -9.99 -18.34
C HIS A 574 7.99 -11.33 -18.60
N ALA A 575 7.58 -11.57 -19.85
CA ALA A 575 6.90 -12.79 -20.26
C ALA A 575 7.28 -13.17 -21.70
N ASP A 576 8.15 -14.17 -21.87
CA ASP A 576 8.44 -14.78 -23.18
C ASP A 576 7.57 -16.02 -23.42
N SER A 577 6.80 -15.97 -24.51
CA SER A 577 5.99 -17.06 -25.06
C SER A 577 4.95 -17.65 -24.08
N VAL A 578 4.56 -16.88 -23.06
CA VAL A 578 3.62 -17.30 -22.01
C VAL A 578 2.22 -17.53 -22.57
N PHE A 579 1.72 -16.65 -23.44
CA PHE A 579 0.37 -16.78 -23.96
C PHE A 579 0.28 -17.88 -25.03
N THR A 580 1.38 -18.13 -25.75
CA THR A 580 1.54 -19.37 -26.53
C THR A 580 1.55 -20.63 -25.64
N LEU A 581 2.26 -20.64 -24.51
CA LEU A 581 2.36 -21.81 -23.61
C LEU A 581 1.02 -22.18 -22.94
N TYR A 582 0.21 -21.17 -22.61
CA TYR A 582 -1.08 -21.31 -21.93
C TYR A 582 -2.29 -21.31 -22.87
N LYS A 583 -2.09 -21.18 -24.20
CA LYS A 583 -3.13 -21.21 -25.22
C LYS A 583 -4.05 -22.44 -25.05
N GLY A 584 -5.33 -22.19 -24.76
CA GLY A 584 -6.34 -23.24 -24.55
C GLY A 584 -6.37 -23.89 -23.17
N ARG A 585 -5.62 -23.38 -22.18
CA ARG A 585 -5.63 -23.89 -20.77
C ARG A 585 -6.48 -23.01 -19.84
N CYS A 586 -6.30 -21.70 -19.95
CA CYS A 586 -7.04 -20.67 -19.22
C CYS A 586 -7.08 -19.37 -20.05
N GLU A 587 -7.94 -18.45 -19.66
CA GLU A 587 -8.19 -17.23 -20.44
C GLU A 587 -7.02 -16.25 -20.36
N PRO A 588 -6.60 -15.63 -21.48
CA PRO A 588 -5.56 -14.60 -21.47
C PRO A 588 -5.88 -13.43 -20.54
N GLU A 589 -7.16 -13.09 -20.36
CA GLU A 589 -7.58 -12.03 -19.44
C GLU A 589 -7.34 -12.36 -17.95
N ASP A 590 -7.40 -13.64 -17.54
CA ASP A 590 -7.13 -14.02 -16.15
C ASP A 590 -5.63 -13.91 -15.84
N ILE A 591 -4.77 -14.29 -16.81
CA ILE A 591 -3.32 -14.07 -16.72
C ILE A 591 -3.03 -12.56 -16.65
N MET A 592 -3.66 -11.74 -17.50
CA MET A 592 -3.43 -10.29 -17.53
C MET A 592 -3.99 -9.56 -16.30
N LEU A 593 -5.08 -10.03 -15.70
CA LEU A 593 -5.61 -9.48 -14.43
C LEU A 593 -4.75 -9.89 -13.23
N GLU A 594 -4.18 -11.10 -13.22
CA GLU A 594 -3.17 -11.49 -12.21
C GLU A 594 -1.89 -10.64 -12.35
N MET A 595 -1.44 -10.39 -13.58
CA MET A 595 -0.35 -9.44 -13.85
C MET A 595 -0.69 -8.04 -13.35
N ASP A 596 -1.89 -7.52 -13.62
CA ASP A 596 -2.35 -6.22 -13.11
C ASP A 596 -2.35 -6.18 -11.57
N ARG A 597 -2.81 -7.25 -10.90
CA ARG A 597 -2.80 -7.36 -9.44
C ARG A 597 -1.39 -7.25 -8.87
N ILE A 598 -0.43 -8.03 -9.39
CA ILE A 598 0.93 -8.12 -8.81
C ILE A 598 1.88 -7.02 -9.29
N LEU A 599 1.56 -6.31 -10.37
CA LEU A 599 2.29 -5.16 -10.89
C LEU A 599 1.98 -3.88 -10.09
N ARG A 600 3.00 -3.07 -9.84
CA ARG A 600 2.85 -1.75 -9.20
C ARG A 600 2.15 -0.74 -10.13
N PRO A 601 1.49 0.29 -9.59
CA PRO A 601 1.14 1.48 -10.36
C PRO A 601 2.43 2.05 -11.01
N GLU A 602 2.36 2.50 -12.26
CA GLU A 602 3.53 2.89 -13.07
C GLU A 602 4.57 1.77 -13.30
N GLY A 603 4.22 0.52 -12.97
CA GLY A 603 4.99 -0.66 -13.30
C GLY A 603 4.93 -0.96 -14.81
N SER A 604 5.97 -1.61 -15.32
CA SER A 604 6.12 -1.89 -16.76
C SER A 604 5.99 -3.38 -17.09
N VAL A 605 5.56 -3.67 -18.31
CA VAL A 605 5.40 -5.02 -18.83
C VAL A 605 6.14 -5.15 -20.16
N ILE A 606 6.81 -6.29 -20.35
CA ILE A 606 7.41 -6.70 -21.63
C ILE A 606 6.88 -8.09 -21.96
N LEU A 607 5.89 -8.17 -22.87
CA LEU A 607 5.44 -9.44 -23.44
C LEU A 607 6.18 -9.70 -24.74
N ARG A 608 6.62 -10.94 -24.96
CA ARG A 608 7.19 -11.41 -26.22
C ARG A 608 6.42 -12.65 -26.65
N ASP A 609 5.68 -12.58 -27.74
CA ASP A 609 4.85 -13.70 -28.23
C ASP A 609 4.57 -13.50 -29.74
N ASP A 610 3.79 -14.39 -30.34
CA ASP A 610 3.33 -14.22 -31.72
C ASP A 610 2.38 -13.01 -31.86
N VAL A 611 2.49 -12.27 -32.97
CA VAL A 611 1.74 -11.03 -33.25
C VAL A 611 0.21 -11.20 -33.11
N ASP A 612 -0.37 -12.33 -33.51
CA ASP A 612 -1.83 -12.55 -33.45
C ASP A 612 -2.32 -12.71 -32.00
N LEU A 613 -1.43 -13.10 -31.09
CA LEU A 613 -1.69 -13.05 -29.64
C LEU A 613 -1.47 -11.63 -29.12
N LEU A 614 -0.36 -10.97 -29.46
CA LEU A 614 -0.04 -9.63 -28.94
C LEU A 614 -1.07 -8.57 -29.32
N VAL A 615 -1.72 -8.65 -30.50
CA VAL A 615 -2.86 -7.80 -30.87
C VAL A 615 -4.07 -8.02 -29.94
N LYS A 616 -4.35 -9.27 -29.56
CA LYS A 616 -5.45 -9.61 -28.63
C LYS A 616 -5.13 -9.16 -27.21
N LEU A 617 -3.87 -9.32 -26.78
CA LEU A 617 -3.37 -8.87 -25.48
C LEU A 617 -3.33 -7.34 -25.39
N LYS A 618 -3.04 -6.62 -26.48
CA LYS A 618 -3.17 -5.16 -26.54
C LYS A 618 -4.61 -4.72 -26.29
N ARG A 619 -5.61 -5.33 -26.94
CA ARG A 619 -7.04 -5.01 -26.68
C ARG A 619 -7.42 -5.18 -25.21
N ILE A 620 -6.90 -6.20 -24.53
CA ILE A 620 -7.09 -6.40 -23.08
C ILE A 620 -6.34 -5.35 -22.25
N ALA A 621 -5.09 -5.04 -22.58
CA ALA A 621 -4.30 -3.99 -21.93
C ALA A 621 -4.98 -2.60 -22.03
N ASP A 622 -5.48 -2.26 -23.21
CA ASP A 622 -6.19 -1.00 -23.46
C ASP A 622 -7.52 -0.96 -22.67
N GLY A 623 -8.25 -2.08 -22.60
CA GLY A 623 -9.43 -2.25 -21.73
C GLY A 623 -9.14 -2.23 -20.22
N MET A 624 -7.87 -2.45 -19.83
CA MET A 624 -7.34 -2.27 -18.48
C MET A 624 -6.72 -0.87 -18.25
N ASN A 625 -6.87 0.05 -19.20
CA ASN A 625 -6.23 1.37 -19.22
C ASN A 625 -4.71 1.32 -19.01
N TRP A 626 -4.02 0.33 -19.58
CA TRP A 626 -2.56 0.36 -19.69
C TRP A 626 -2.16 1.12 -20.96
N ASP A 627 -1.14 1.96 -20.87
CA ASP A 627 -0.48 2.50 -22.06
C ASP A 627 0.31 1.36 -22.72
N SER A 628 0.13 1.09 -24.01
CA SER A 628 0.67 -0.11 -24.65
C SER A 628 0.99 0.04 -26.14
N GLN A 629 2.19 -0.38 -26.53
CA GLN A 629 2.70 -0.35 -27.91
C GLN A 629 3.30 -1.70 -28.33
N ILE A 630 2.98 -2.14 -29.55
CA ILE A 630 3.66 -3.28 -30.19
C ILE A 630 4.87 -2.74 -30.96
N VAL A 631 6.02 -3.39 -30.81
CA VAL A 631 7.26 -3.07 -31.55
C VAL A 631 7.87 -4.33 -32.16
N ASP A 632 8.80 -4.10 -33.08
CA ASP A 632 9.48 -5.17 -33.83
C ASP A 632 10.46 -6.01 -32.99
N HIS A 633 10.78 -7.19 -33.54
CA HIS A 633 11.81 -8.10 -33.05
C HIS A 633 13.21 -7.50 -33.23
N GLU A 634 14.20 -7.96 -32.46
CA GLU A 634 15.60 -7.55 -32.66
C GLU A 634 16.23 -8.02 -33.99
N ASP A 635 15.48 -8.76 -34.81
CA ASP A 635 15.85 -9.22 -36.16
C ASP A 635 14.90 -8.65 -37.25
N GLY A 636 14.21 -7.55 -36.96
CA GLY A 636 13.47 -6.75 -37.95
C GLY A 636 11.96 -7.00 -38.06
N PRO A 637 11.28 -6.22 -38.93
CA PRO A 637 9.82 -6.16 -38.97
C PRO A 637 9.13 -7.37 -39.60
N LEU A 638 9.84 -8.24 -40.30
CA LEU A 638 9.26 -9.44 -40.92
C LEU A 638 9.10 -10.62 -39.94
N GLN A 639 9.61 -10.51 -38.71
CA GLN A 639 9.44 -11.54 -37.69
C GLN A 639 8.01 -11.54 -37.12
N ARG A 640 7.36 -12.72 -37.10
CA ARG A 640 6.04 -12.92 -36.49
C ARG A 640 6.02 -12.78 -34.97
N GLN A 641 7.12 -13.15 -34.29
CA GLN A 641 7.28 -12.85 -32.88
C GLN A 641 7.56 -11.35 -32.73
N LYS A 642 6.74 -10.65 -31.93
CA LYS A 642 6.88 -9.20 -31.65
C LYS A 642 7.08 -8.97 -30.15
N LEU A 643 7.14 -7.71 -29.75
CA LEU A 643 7.15 -7.30 -28.35
C LEU A 643 5.97 -6.36 -28.09
N LEU A 644 5.14 -6.63 -27.07
CA LEU A 644 4.24 -5.63 -26.49
C LEU A 644 4.92 -5.04 -25.26
N PHE A 645 5.30 -3.76 -25.35
CA PHE A 645 5.66 -2.98 -24.18
C PHE A 645 4.41 -2.30 -23.64
N ALA A 646 4.19 -2.39 -22.33
CA ALA A 646 3.10 -1.67 -21.67
C ALA A 646 3.53 -1.04 -20.35
N VAL A 647 2.82 0.00 -19.93
CA VAL A 647 2.93 0.62 -18.62
C VAL A 647 1.55 0.65 -17.99
N LYS A 648 1.42 0.06 -16.80
CA LYS A 648 0.20 0.15 -16.01
C LYS A 648 0.03 1.59 -15.54
N SER A 649 -1.05 2.24 -15.97
CA SER A 649 -1.41 3.58 -15.51
C SER A 649 -1.35 3.66 -13.99
N GLY A 650 -0.69 4.68 -13.46
CA GLY A 650 -0.63 4.93 -12.02
C GLY A 650 -2.03 5.13 -11.43
N CYS A 651 -2.17 5.02 -10.11
CA CYS A 651 -3.35 5.55 -9.39
C CYS A 651 -3.32 7.10 -9.30
N LEU A 652 -2.77 7.72 -10.35
CA LEU A 652 -2.62 9.15 -10.53
C LEU A 652 -3.96 9.64 -11.05
N THR A 653 -4.64 10.52 -10.31
CA THR A 653 -5.69 11.33 -10.94
C THR A 653 -5.02 12.17 -12.04
N HIS A 654 -5.71 12.37 -13.18
CA HIS A 654 -5.15 12.86 -14.46
C HIS A 654 -4.31 14.17 -14.38
N LEU A 655 -4.45 14.91 -13.28
CA LEU A 655 -3.66 16.06 -12.86
C LEU A 655 -2.16 15.76 -12.70
N GLU A 656 -1.79 14.65 -12.04
CA GLU A 656 -0.39 14.35 -11.67
C GLU A 656 0.45 13.92 -12.89
N LEU A 657 -0.19 13.41 -13.95
CA LEU A 657 0.44 13.00 -15.21
C LEU A 657 0.83 14.23 -16.06
N LEU A 658 0.03 15.30 -16.01
CA LEU A 658 0.37 16.59 -16.63
C LEU A 658 1.59 17.25 -15.97
N THR A 659 1.70 17.16 -14.64
CA THR A 659 2.86 17.66 -13.89
C THR A 659 4.15 16.92 -14.27
N TRP A 660 4.07 15.63 -14.59
CA TRP A 660 5.22 14.83 -15.01
C TRP A 660 5.71 15.22 -16.41
N LEU A 661 4.79 15.49 -17.34
CA LEU A 661 5.11 15.97 -18.69
C LEU A 661 5.76 17.37 -18.65
N ILE A 662 5.16 18.32 -17.92
CA ILE A 662 5.70 19.68 -17.76
C ILE A 662 7.08 19.66 -17.08
N ALA A 663 7.32 18.73 -16.15
CA ALA A 663 8.63 18.59 -15.49
C ALA A 663 9.72 17.98 -16.39
N ARG A 664 9.39 17.36 -17.52
CA ARG A 664 10.35 16.66 -18.37
C ARG A 664 11.20 17.62 -19.22
N ASP A 665 10.60 18.71 -19.70
CA ASP A 665 11.25 19.65 -20.61
C ASP A 665 12.01 20.77 -19.87
N ALA A 666 11.89 20.85 -18.54
CA ALA A 666 12.54 21.84 -17.67
C ALA A 666 14.04 21.54 -17.39
N SER A 667 14.83 21.26 -18.43
CA SER A 667 16.23 20.78 -18.30
C SER A 667 17.30 21.89 -18.29
N SER A 668 17.05 23.04 -17.66
CA SER A 668 18.11 24.02 -17.36
C SER A 668 17.79 24.96 -16.18
N HIS A 669 18.77 25.15 -15.28
CA HIS A 669 18.92 26.25 -14.30
C HIS A 669 17.67 26.74 -13.52
N GLY A 670 17.54 26.31 -12.26
CA GLY A 670 16.54 26.89 -11.32
C GLY A 670 16.33 26.16 -9.98
N ALA A 671 16.98 25.01 -9.76
CA ALA A 671 16.66 24.07 -8.70
C ALA A 671 17.17 24.46 -7.29
N ASN A 672 16.60 25.50 -6.65
CA ASN A 672 16.80 25.74 -5.21
C ASN A 672 15.59 26.23 -4.40
N MET A 673 14.60 26.94 -4.98
CA MET A 673 13.47 27.46 -4.18
C MET A 673 12.31 26.47 -3.96
N LEU A 674 12.08 25.54 -4.89
CA LEU A 674 10.92 24.63 -4.88
C LEU A 674 10.94 23.52 -3.81
N ARG A 675 12.07 23.30 -3.10
CA ARG A 675 12.16 22.26 -2.06
C ARG A 675 11.49 22.62 -0.73
N ALA A 676 11.05 23.87 -0.54
CA ALA A 676 10.53 24.35 0.75
C ALA A 676 9.03 24.10 1.01
N PHE A 677 8.22 23.85 -0.03
CA PHE A 677 6.74 23.87 0.09
C PHE A 677 6.03 22.52 -0.17
N ALA A 678 6.71 21.50 -0.69
CA ALA A 678 6.13 20.22 -1.10
C ALA A 678 5.79 19.26 0.07
N GLY A 679 5.18 19.76 1.16
CA GLY A 679 5.20 19.07 2.46
C GLY A 679 3.96 19.16 3.36
N LYS A 680 2.77 19.57 2.87
CA LYS A 680 1.54 19.62 3.71
C LYS A 680 0.29 19.12 2.97
N ASN A 681 -0.41 18.15 3.58
CA ASN A 681 -1.58 17.43 3.03
C ASN A 681 -2.90 18.23 2.98
N TRP A 682 -2.85 19.54 2.67
CA TRP A 682 -4.04 20.40 2.73
C TRP A 682 -4.97 20.21 1.51
N TRP A 683 -4.40 20.14 0.30
CA TRP A 683 -5.14 20.10 -0.97
C TRP A 683 -6.11 18.92 -1.14
N ARG A 684 -5.74 17.70 -0.70
CA ARG A 684 -6.54 16.49 -0.98
C ARG A 684 -7.90 16.42 -0.26
N LYS A 685 -8.25 17.38 0.62
CA LYS A 685 -9.59 17.46 1.25
C LYS A 685 -10.62 18.34 0.51
N MET A 686 -10.24 19.18 -0.46
CA MET A 686 -11.20 20.06 -1.15
C MET A 686 -12.06 19.34 -2.23
N ILE A 687 -11.61 18.19 -2.74
CA ILE A 687 -12.12 17.62 -4.00
C ILE A 687 -13.43 16.82 -3.83
N LEU A 688 -13.81 16.44 -2.60
CA LEU A 688 -14.91 15.50 -2.34
C LEU A 688 -16.29 16.13 -2.07
N GLN A 689 -16.44 17.45 -2.02
CA GLN A 689 -17.72 18.09 -1.62
C GLN A 689 -18.54 18.72 -2.78
N TYR A 690 -18.03 18.86 -4.00
CA TYR A 690 -18.76 19.56 -5.07
C TYR A 690 -19.07 18.69 -6.29
N GLY A 691 -20.32 18.22 -6.35
CA GLY A 691 -20.87 17.42 -7.43
C GLY A 691 -21.12 18.20 -8.72
N ARG A 692 -20.04 18.57 -9.43
CA ARG A 692 -20.08 18.85 -10.87
C ARG A 692 -19.05 17.98 -11.57
N ASN A 693 -19.40 17.42 -12.72
CA ASN A 693 -18.42 16.75 -13.57
C ASN A 693 -17.36 17.77 -14.01
N ILE A 694 -16.09 17.42 -13.90
CA ILE A 694 -15.01 18.25 -14.43
C ILE A 694 -15.00 18.06 -15.94
N GLU A 695 -15.47 19.09 -16.65
CA GLU A 695 -15.37 19.15 -18.11
C GLU A 695 -13.90 19.23 -18.53
N THR A 696 -13.56 18.60 -19.66
CA THR A 696 -12.19 18.55 -20.21
C THR A 696 -11.79 19.84 -20.93
N CYS A 697 -12.08 20.98 -20.29
CA CYS A 697 -11.86 22.32 -20.84
C CYS A 697 -10.63 22.94 -20.18
N LEU A 698 -9.65 23.37 -20.99
CA LEU A 698 -8.58 24.23 -20.51
C LEU A 698 -9.17 25.63 -20.26
N THR A 699 -9.25 26.06 -19.00
CA THR A 699 -9.52 27.47 -18.69
C THR A 699 -8.36 28.30 -19.24
N PRO A 700 -8.58 29.20 -20.21
CA PRO A 700 -7.50 30.03 -20.73
C PRO A 700 -6.98 30.96 -19.64
N LEU A 701 -5.69 31.33 -19.73
CA LEU A 701 -5.18 32.46 -18.97
C LEU A 701 -5.94 33.74 -19.40
N PRO A 702 -6.23 34.67 -18.48
CA PRO A 702 -6.76 35.98 -18.87
C PRO A 702 -5.82 36.65 -19.86
N GLU A 703 -6.38 37.18 -20.94
CA GLU A 703 -5.60 37.83 -22.00
C GLU A 703 -4.71 38.96 -21.45
N VAL A 704 -3.52 39.06 -22.03
CA VAL A 704 -2.48 40.04 -21.71
C VAL A 704 -2.15 40.84 -22.96
N SER A 705 -1.85 42.12 -22.77
CA SER A 705 -1.58 43.08 -23.84
C SER A 705 -0.12 43.12 -24.30
N ASP A 706 0.80 42.63 -23.46
CA ASP A 706 2.22 42.42 -23.76
C ASP A 706 2.78 41.20 -22.99
N ASP A 707 4.06 40.87 -23.19
CA ASP A 707 4.74 39.71 -22.59
C ASP A 707 5.29 39.96 -21.17
N GLN A 708 5.13 41.18 -20.65
CA GLN A 708 5.52 41.59 -19.29
C GLN A 708 4.31 41.74 -18.35
N GLU A 709 3.11 41.91 -18.91
CA GLU A 709 1.86 41.92 -18.15
C GLU A 709 1.59 40.56 -17.48
N VAL A 710 1.39 40.59 -16.16
CA VAL A 710 0.97 39.41 -15.40
C VAL A 710 -0.46 39.03 -15.77
N ALA A 711 -0.68 37.82 -16.30
CA ALA A 711 -2.01 37.31 -16.62
C ALA A 711 -2.92 37.31 -15.38
N GLY A 712 -4.03 38.06 -15.45
CA GLY A 712 -4.93 38.34 -14.31
C GLY A 712 -4.60 39.61 -13.50
N GLY A 713 -3.43 40.22 -13.71
CA GLY A 713 -2.94 41.45 -13.09
C GLY A 713 -2.01 41.24 -11.88
N GLU A 714 -1.03 42.14 -11.69
CA GLU A 714 -0.10 42.05 -10.56
C GLU A 714 -0.82 42.28 -9.21
N LEU A 715 -0.46 41.46 -8.21
CA LEU A 715 -0.96 41.59 -6.85
C LEU A 715 0.02 42.38 -5.98
N ALA A 716 -0.50 43.40 -5.30
CA ALA A 716 0.25 44.11 -4.27
C ALA A 716 0.85 43.16 -3.22
N LYS A 717 1.94 43.58 -2.59
CA LYS A 717 2.62 42.78 -1.56
C LYS A 717 1.84 42.82 -0.23
N TRP A 718 1.95 41.77 0.57
CA TRP A 718 1.39 41.76 1.93
C TRP A 718 2.20 42.72 2.84
N PRO A 719 1.57 43.52 3.72
CA PRO A 719 0.14 43.58 4.04
C PRO A 719 -0.70 44.56 3.19
N ALA A 720 -0.10 45.35 2.30
CA ALA A 720 -0.81 46.37 1.53
C ALA A 720 -2.00 45.81 0.71
N ARG A 721 -1.86 44.60 0.16
CA ARG A 721 -2.91 43.91 -0.62
C ARG A 721 -4.26 43.71 0.08
N LEU A 722 -4.32 43.79 1.40
CA LEU A 722 -5.57 43.67 2.14
C LEU A 722 -6.55 44.83 1.86
N ASN A 723 -5.99 46.01 1.56
CA ASN A 723 -6.71 47.28 1.35
C ASN A 723 -6.56 47.83 -0.09
N ALA A 724 -5.62 47.28 -0.87
CA ALA A 724 -5.50 47.58 -2.30
C ALA A 724 -6.73 47.05 -3.07
N ILE A 725 -7.08 47.69 -4.18
CA ILE A 725 -8.14 47.22 -5.07
C ILE A 725 -7.65 45.93 -5.76
N PRO A 726 -8.38 44.80 -5.65
CA PRO A 726 -8.02 43.55 -6.31
C PRO A 726 -8.03 43.68 -7.85
N PRO A 727 -7.06 43.10 -8.57
CA PRO A 727 -7.00 43.12 -10.03
C PRO A 727 -8.31 42.77 -10.72
N ARG A 728 -9.05 41.76 -10.23
CA ARG A 728 -10.34 41.35 -10.82
C ARG A 728 -11.49 42.36 -10.66
N ILE A 729 -11.35 43.29 -9.72
CA ILE A 729 -12.28 44.43 -9.54
C ILE A 729 -11.86 45.58 -10.44
N SER A 730 -10.56 45.88 -10.56
CA SER A 730 -10.07 46.93 -11.48
C SER A 730 -10.26 46.57 -12.95
N LYS A 731 -10.15 45.29 -13.33
CA LYS A 731 -10.43 44.78 -14.69
C LYS A 731 -11.92 44.51 -14.94
N GLY A 732 -12.83 44.85 -14.01
CA GLY A 732 -14.28 44.72 -14.18
C GLY A 732 -14.83 43.28 -14.21
N THR A 733 -13.99 42.25 -14.09
CA THR A 733 -14.35 40.81 -14.20
C THR A 733 -15.29 40.27 -13.10
N ILE A 734 -15.80 41.10 -12.18
CA ILE A 734 -16.93 40.76 -11.32
C ILE A 734 -18.07 41.76 -11.55
N ASN A 735 -19.13 41.29 -12.21
CA ASN A 735 -20.35 42.05 -12.42
C ASN A 735 -20.93 42.55 -11.07
N GLY A 736 -21.16 43.87 -10.98
CA GLY A 736 -21.73 44.52 -9.79
C GLY A 736 -20.74 44.88 -8.67
N VAL A 737 -19.44 44.57 -8.80
CA VAL A 737 -18.42 44.93 -7.78
C VAL A 737 -17.38 45.88 -8.38
N THR A 738 -17.55 47.17 -8.09
CA THR A 738 -16.60 48.22 -8.49
C THR A 738 -15.60 48.53 -7.38
N ALA A 739 -14.54 49.29 -7.72
CA ALA A 739 -13.61 49.84 -6.73
C ALA A 739 -14.31 50.65 -5.62
N GLU A 740 -15.40 51.36 -5.93
CA GLU A 740 -16.19 52.07 -4.93
C GLU A 740 -16.93 51.12 -3.99
N VAL A 741 -17.55 50.06 -4.51
CA VAL A 741 -18.23 49.04 -3.70
C VAL A 741 -17.25 48.40 -2.72
N PHE A 742 -16.03 48.10 -3.19
CA PHE A 742 -14.94 47.57 -2.36
C PHE A 742 -14.52 48.54 -1.23
N GLN A 743 -14.37 49.84 -1.52
CA GLN A 743 -14.03 50.83 -0.48
C GLN A 743 -15.21 51.08 0.49
N LYS A 744 -16.46 51.06 0.00
CA LYS A 744 -17.68 51.16 0.83
C LYS A 744 -17.81 49.95 1.77
N ASP A 745 -17.54 48.72 1.30
CA ASP A 745 -17.47 47.51 2.13
C ASP A 745 -16.40 47.64 3.23
N MET A 746 -15.19 48.09 2.88
CA MET A 746 -14.11 48.32 3.85
C MET A 746 -14.47 49.34 4.95
N GLN A 747 -15.21 50.41 4.61
CA GLN A 747 -15.69 51.38 5.59
C GLN A 747 -16.80 50.79 6.47
N LEU A 748 -17.77 50.10 5.84
CA LEU A 748 -18.88 49.43 6.52
C LEU A 748 -18.40 48.41 7.56
N TRP A 749 -17.44 47.55 7.21
CA TRP A 749 -16.96 46.53 8.15
C TRP A 749 -16.11 47.09 9.30
N ARG A 750 -15.36 48.17 9.09
CA ARG A 750 -14.71 48.89 10.20
C ARG A 750 -15.74 49.45 11.19
N ARG A 751 -16.82 50.05 10.69
CA ARG A 751 -17.94 50.55 11.50
C ARG A 751 -18.65 49.42 12.24
N ARG A 752 -19.03 48.35 11.55
CA ARG A 752 -19.72 47.17 12.11
C ARG A 752 -18.88 46.46 13.17
N VAL A 753 -17.59 46.21 12.92
CA VAL A 753 -16.70 45.60 13.92
C VAL A 753 -16.55 46.49 15.16
N SER A 754 -16.50 47.82 15.00
CA SER A 754 -16.48 48.73 16.15
C SER A 754 -17.74 48.60 17.01
N TYR A 755 -18.92 48.42 16.40
CA TYR A 755 -20.17 48.19 17.13
C TYR A 755 -20.29 46.75 17.69
N TYR A 756 -19.81 45.74 16.96
CA TYR A 756 -19.75 44.37 17.48
C TYR A 756 -18.85 44.27 18.72
N LYS A 757 -17.82 45.12 18.84
CA LYS A 757 -16.99 45.24 20.06
C LYS A 757 -17.68 45.98 21.21
N THR A 758 -18.77 46.72 21.00
CA THR A 758 -19.62 47.23 22.09
C THR A 758 -20.70 46.23 22.50
N VAL A 759 -21.21 45.41 21.57
CA VAL A 759 -22.19 44.34 21.86
C VAL A 759 -21.52 43.11 22.52
N ASN A 760 -20.32 42.75 22.08
CA ASN A 760 -19.49 41.69 22.63
C ASN A 760 -18.12 42.29 22.98
N ASN A 761 -17.99 42.77 24.22
CA ASN A 761 -16.75 43.40 24.71
C ASN A 761 -15.52 42.48 24.71
N GLN A 762 -15.71 41.16 24.52
CA GLN A 762 -14.65 40.17 24.42
C GLN A 762 -14.13 39.98 22.98
N LEU A 763 -14.81 40.55 21.97
CA LEU A 763 -14.41 40.43 20.56
C LEU A 763 -13.07 41.16 20.33
N GLY A 764 -12.07 40.39 19.89
CA GLY A 764 -10.70 40.88 19.70
C GLY A 764 -9.85 40.91 20.97
N GLN A 765 -10.37 40.50 22.15
CA GLN A 765 -9.53 40.30 23.33
C GLN A 765 -8.61 39.09 23.14
N PRO A 766 -7.32 39.16 23.55
CA PRO A 766 -6.40 38.03 23.49
C PRO A 766 -6.94 36.78 24.21
N GLY A 767 -6.94 35.65 23.51
CA GLY A 767 -7.25 34.33 24.08
C GLY A 767 -8.73 33.92 24.08
N ARG A 768 -9.70 34.84 23.98
CA ARG A 768 -11.13 34.49 23.97
C ARG A 768 -11.59 33.83 22.68
N TYR A 769 -11.36 34.50 21.55
CA TYR A 769 -11.71 34.02 20.22
C TYR A 769 -10.44 33.91 19.38
N ARG A 770 -10.15 32.71 18.84
CA ARG A 770 -8.97 32.43 17.99
C ARG A 770 -9.43 32.09 16.58
N ASN A 771 -10.45 31.25 16.48
CA ASN A 771 -11.01 30.72 15.25
C ASN A 771 -12.39 31.35 15.03
N ILE A 772 -12.53 32.21 14.02
CA ILE A 772 -13.83 32.77 13.59
C ILE A 772 -14.26 32.15 12.26
N LEU A 773 -15.56 31.86 12.13
CA LEU A 773 -16.21 31.54 10.87
C LEU A 773 -17.08 32.72 10.44
N ASP A 774 -16.91 33.23 9.22
CA ASP A 774 -17.81 34.22 8.62
C ASP A 774 -18.62 33.56 7.50
N MET A 775 -19.89 33.28 7.78
CA MET A 775 -20.76 32.43 6.95
C MET A 775 -21.22 33.08 5.64
N ASN A 776 -21.06 34.40 5.51
CA ASN A 776 -21.36 35.17 4.29
C ASN A 776 -20.41 36.37 4.18
N ALA A 777 -19.13 36.09 3.94
CA ALA A 777 -18.06 37.06 4.04
C ALA A 777 -18.01 38.10 2.90
N TYR A 778 -18.77 37.88 1.81
CA TYR A 778 -18.78 38.70 0.60
C TYR A 778 -17.36 39.02 0.10
N LEU A 779 -16.84 40.23 0.30
CA LEU A 779 -15.48 40.64 -0.13
C LEU A 779 -14.37 40.33 0.90
N GLY A 780 -14.69 39.68 2.02
CA GLY A 780 -13.78 39.40 3.14
C GLY A 780 -13.61 40.57 4.13
N GLY A 781 -14.60 41.47 4.19
CA GLY A 781 -14.49 42.72 4.92
C GLY A 781 -14.40 42.58 6.45
N LEU A 782 -15.13 41.61 7.04
CA LEU A 782 -15.03 41.30 8.48
C LEU A 782 -13.59 40.90 8.86
N ALA A 783 -13.00 39.97 8.09
CA ALA A 783 -11.62 39.52 8.31
C ALA A 783 -10.60 40.65 8.12
N ALA A 784 -10.81 41.54 7.15
CA ALA A 784 -9.96 42.72 6.96
C ALA A 784 -10.07 43.73 8.11
N ALA A 785 -11.24 43.89 8.72
CA ALA A 785 -11.45 44.76 9.89
C ALA A 785 -10.89 44.15 11.19
N LEU A 786 -10.88 42.83 11.33
CA LEU A 786 -10.35 42.10 12.50
C LEU A 786 -8.85 41.76 12.40
N ILE A 787 -8.15 42.08 11.30
CA ILE A 787 -6.78 41.59 11.01
C ILE A 787 -5.69 41.98 12.06
N ARG A 788 -5.98 42.92 12.95
CA ARG A 788 -5.08 43.35 14.04
C ARG A 788 -5.34 42.64 15.36
N ASP A 789 -6.47 41.95 15.48
CA ASP A 789 -6.81 41.15 16.65
C ASP A 789 -6.07 39.79 16.58
N PRO A 790 -5.76 39.13 17.71
CA PRO A 790 -4.95 37.91 17.75
C PRO A 790 -5.75 36.64 17.40
N LEU A 791 -6.38 36.65 16.22
CA LEU A 791 -7.32 35.65 15.73
C LEU A 791 -7.22 35.48 14.21
N TRP A 792 -7.92 34.49 13.65
CA TRP A 792 -8.09 34.34 12.21
C TRP A 792 -9.56 34.05 11.85
N VAL A 793 -9.93 34.35 10.60
CA VAL A 793 -11.29 34.23 10.08
C VAL A 793 -11.30 33.31 8.85
N MET A 794 -12.16 32.29 8.86
CA MET A 794 -12.54 31.55 7.65
C MET A 794 -13.65 32.32 6.93
N ASN A 795 -13.37 32.82 5.73
CA ASN A 795 -14.32 33.60 4.95
C ASN A 795 -15.13 32.68 4.02
N ILE A 796 -16.45 32.57 4.22
CA ILE A 796 -17.30 31.72 3.38
C ILE A 796 -18.02 32.57 2.33
N VAL A 797 -18.03 32.09 1.09
CA VAL A 797 -18.89 32.60 0.01
C VAL A 797 -19.96 31.54 -0.25
N PRO A 798 -21.22 31.76 0.16
CA PRO A 798 -22.34 30.86 -0.15
C PRO A 798 -22.43 30.56 -1.64
N VAL A 799 -22.69 29.32 -2.04
CA VAL A 799 -22.91 28.97 -3.46
C VAL A 799 -24.22 29.58 -4.02
N GLU A 800 -25.10 30.00 -3.13
CA GLU A 800 -26.34 30.74 -3.35
C GLU A 800 -26.13 32.25 -3.50
N ALA A 801 -24.92 32.76 -3.23
CA ALA A 801 -24.62 34.19 -3.35
C ALA A 801 -24.71 34.64 -4.82
N LYS A 802 -25.36 35.78 -5.06
CA LYS A 802 -25.58 36.34 -6.41
C LYS A 802 -24.29 36.73 -7.15
N VAL A 803 -23.17 36.82 -6.45
CA VAL A 803 -21.87 37.28 -6.97
C VAL A 803 -20.77 36.39 -6.40
N ASN A 804 -19.94 35.79 -7.27
CA ASN A 804 -18.81 34.98 -6.85
C ASN A 804 -17.61 35.85 -6.49
N THR A 805 -17.39 36.07 -5.19
CA THR A 805 -16.34 36.93 -4.65
C THR A 805 -15.14 36.19 -4.07
N LEU A 806 -15.07 34.85 -4.14
CA LEU A 806 -13.98 34.10 -3.49
C LEU A 806 -12.59 34.45 -4.05
N GLY A 807 -12.51 34.78 -5.34
CA GLY A 807 -11.29 35.31 -5.96
C GLY A 807 -10.82 36.63 -5.32
N VAL A 808 -11.74 37.50 -4.88
CA VAL A 808 -11.39 38.74 -4.17
C VAL A 808 -10.75 38.43 -2.82
N ILE A 809 -11.32 37.50 -2.06
CA ILE A 809 -10.81 37.10 -0.74
C ILE A 809 -9.34 36.64 -0.86
N TYR A 810 -9.03 35.76 -1.83
CA TYR A 810 -7.66 35.32 -2.09
C TYR A 810 -6.74 36.44 -2.63
N GLU A 811 -7.24 37.34 -3.47
CA GLU A 811 -6.45 38.48 -3.97
C GLU A 811 -6.10 39.50 -2.87
N ARG A 812 -6.96 39.65 -1.86
CA ARG A 812 -6.66 40.39 -0.61
C ARG A 812 -5.67 39.69 0.32
N GLY A 813 -5.29 38.44 0.03
CA GLY A 813 -4.43 37.63 0.90
C GLY A 813 -5.16 37.00 2.10
N LEU A 814 -6.49 36.94 2.05
CA LEU A 814 -7.33 36.25 3.04
C LEU A 814 -7.57 34.80 2.60
N ILE A 815 -8.06 33.96 3.53
CA ILE A 815 -8.45 32.57 3.24
C ILE A 815 -9.98 32.41 3.31
N GLY A 816 -10.50 31.57 2.43
CA GLY A 816 -11.93 31.27 2.37
C GLY A 816 -12.24 30.00 1.58
N THR A 817 -13.52 29.68 1.46
CA THR A 817 -14.05 28.58 0.64
C THR A 817 -15.51 28.85 0.26
N TYR A 818 -16.05 28.08 -0.68
CA TYR A 818 -17.49 27.94 -0.85
C TYR A 818 -18.09 27.01 0.23
N GLN A 819 -19.39 27.16 0.49
CA GLN A 819 -20.25 26.25 1.25
C GLN A 819 -21.70 26.42 0.77
N SER A 820 -22.53 25.37 0.83
CA SER A 820 -23.98 25.54 0.95
C SER A 820 -24.35 25.25 2.40
N TRP A 821 -25.08 26.16 3.06
CA TRP A 821 -25.57 25.92 4.42
C TRP A 821 -26.79 24.99 4.50
N CYS A 822 -27.30 24.53 3.35
CA CYS A 822 -28.18 23.36 3.28
C CYS A 822 -27.41 22.01 3.34
N GLU A 823 -26.07 22.06 3.41
CA GLU A 823 -25.19 20.90 3.59
C GLU A 823 -24.28 21.09 4.81
N ALA A 824 -23.88 19.98 5.44
CA ALA A 824 -22.88 20.01 6.51
C ALA A 824 -21.50 20.46 5.98
N MET A 825 -20.83 21.34 6.71
CA MET A 825 -19.48 21.82 6.40
C MET A 825 -18.45 20.72 6.67
N SER A 826 -17.48 20.53 5.75
CA SER A 826 -16.35 19.59 5.93
C SER A 826 -15.31 20.04 6.97
N THR A 827 -15.76 20.25 8.20
CA THR A 827 -14.95 20.58 9.37
C THR A 827 -15.28 19.66 10.55
N TYR A 828 -14.34 19.54 11.50
CA TYR A 828 -14.57 18.80 12.73
C TYR A 828 -15.59 19.53 13.63
N PRO A 829 -16.41 18.81 14.42
CA PRO A 829 -17.23 19.44 15.44
C PRO A 829 -16.39 20.28 16.42
N ARG A 830 -16.95 21.38 16.93
CA ARG A 830 -16.29 22.28 17.90
C ARG A 830 -14.97 22.90 17.35
N THR A 831 -14.95 23.28 16.07
CA THR A 831 -13.80 23.94 15.43
C THR A 831 -13.69 25.42 15.81
N TYR A 832 -14.80 26.16 15.80
CA TYR A 832 -14.80 27.63 15.89
C TYR A 832 -15.12 28.14 17.30
N ASP A 833 -14.49 29.26 17.69
CA ASP A 833 -14.77 29.97 18.95
C ASP A 833 -15.89 31.02 18.76
N LEU A 834 -16.02 31.59 17.54
CA LEU A 834 -17.12 32.49 17.17
C LEU A 834 -17.62 32.19 15.75
N ILE A 835 -18.92 32.31 15.52
CA ILE A 835 -19.53 32.30 14.19
C ILE A 835 -20.23 33.65 13.94
N HIS A 836 -20.01 34.22 12.77
CA HIS A 836 -20.70 35.41 12.28
C HIS A 836 -21.51 35.06 11.03
N ALA A 837 -22.72 35.61 10.91
CA ALA A 837 -23.61 35.39 9.77
C ALA A 837 -24.41 36.67 9.46
N ASP A 838 -24.01 37.41 8.43
CA ASP A 838 -24.81 38.52 7.88
C ASP A 838 -25.74 38.02 6.77
N SER A 839 -27.04 38.22 6.98
CA SER A 839 -28.14 38.00 6.04
C SER A 839 -28.23 36.57 5.49
N VAL A 840 -27.63 35.58 6.19
CA VAL A 840 -27.61 34.16 5.80
C VAL A 840 -29.01 33.58 5.78
N PHE A 841 -29.83 33.84 6.80
CA PHE A 841 -31.16 33.25 6.88
C PHE A 841 -32.13 33.89 5.87
N THR A 842 -31.95 35.18 5.55
CA THR A 842 -32.57 35.81 4.38
C THR A 842 -32.09 35.20 3.05
N LEU A 843 -30.80 34.92 2.88
CA LEU A 843 -30.22 34.36 1.65
C LEU A 843 -30.70 32.92 1.36
N TYR A 844 -30.92 32.13 2.41
CA TYR A 844 -31.33 30.72 2.33
C TYR A 844 -32.83 30.50 2.51
N LYS A 845 -33.62 31.57 2.74
CA LYS A 845 -35.07 31.53 2.93
C LYS A 845 -35.78 30.76 1.80
N GLY A 846 -36.36 29.61 2.13
CA GLY A 846 -37.05 28.74 1.18
C GLY A 846 -36.14 27.82 0.35
N ARG A 847 -34.90 27.57 0.79
CA ARG A 847 -33.98 26.58 0.20
C ARG A 847 -33.77 25.35 1.11
N CYS A 848 -33.68 25.59 2.42
CA CYS A 848 -33.63 24.59 3.49
C CYS A 848 -34.15 25.25 4.78
N GLU A 849 -34.39 24.47 5.83
CA GLU A 849 -34.98 24.99 7.06
C GLU A 849 -33.94 25.72 7.93
N PRO A 850 -34.32 26.82 8.62
CA PRO A 850 -33.43 27.53 9.54
C PRO A 850 -32.82 26.64 10.62
N GLU A 851 -33.56 25.63 11.06
CA GLU A 851 -33.18 24.61 12.02
C GLU A 851 -31.94 23.81 11.58
N ASP A 852 -31.84 23.43 10.29
CA ASP A 852 -30.68 22.68 9.77
C ASP A 852 -29.39 23.51 9.86
N ILE A 853 -29.48 24.80 9.48
CA ILE A 853 -28.37 25.76 9.57
C ILE A 853 -27.97 25.96 11.03
N MET A 854 -28.93 26.11 11.94
CA MET A 854 -28.68 26.25 13.39
C MET A 854 -28.03 25.00 14.01
N LEU A 855 -28.46 23.80 13.61
CA LEU A 855 -27.86 22.53 14.06
C LEU A 855 -26.43 22.35 13.54
N GLU A 856 -26.15 22.72 12.30
CA GLU A 856 -24.80 22.72 11.75
C GLU A 856 -23.90 23.75 12.46
N MET A 857 -24.42 24.94 12.75
CA MET A 857 -23.73 25.94 13.58
C MET A 857 -23.42 25.39 14.98
N ASP A 858 -24.35 24.70 15.63
CA ASP A 858 -24.11 24.04 16.92
C ASP A 858 -23.00 22.98 16.85
N ARG A 859 -23.03 22.13 15.82
CA ARG A 859 -22.03 21.09 15.60
C ARG A 859 -20.62 21.68 15.51
N ILE A 860 -20.44 22.76 14.74
CA ILE A 860 -19.11 23.35 14.46
C ILE A 860 -18.65 24.37 15.50
N LEU A 861 -19.56 24.95 16.30
CA LEU A 861 -19.27 25.85 17.41
C LEU A 861 -18.78 25.08 18.65
N ARG A 862 -17.84 25.69 19.39
CA ARG A 862 -17.39 25.17 20.68
C ARG A 862 -18.45 25.37 21.78
N PRO A 863 -18.46 24.54 22.84
CA PRO A 863 -19.09 24.92 24.10
C PRO A 863 -18.53 26.28 24.55
N GLU A 864 -19.39 27.16 25.07
CA GLU A 864 -19.07 28.56 25.41
C GLU A 864 -18.59 29.41 24.22
N GLY A 865 -18.71 28.90 22.99
CA GLY A 865 -18.55 29.66 21.77
C GLY A 865 -19.74 30.60 21.54
N SER A 866 -19.51 31.68 20.80
CA SER A 866 -20.52 32.73 20.62
C SER A 866 -20.92 32.89 19.15
N VAL A 867 -22.10 33.47 18.91
CA VAL A 867 -22.66 33.71 17.58
C VAL A 867 -23.11 35.17 17.47
N ILE A 868 -22.85 35.78 16.31
CA ILE A 868 -23.44 37.05 15.89
C ILE A 868 -24.21 36.81 14.59
N LEU A 869 -25.54 36.71 14.69
CA LEU A 869 -26.43 36.70 13.53
C LEU A 869 -26.89 38.14 13.25
N ARG A 870 -26.94 38.53 11.97
CA ARG A 870 -27.45 39.83 11.54
C ARG A 870 -28.45 39.62 10.41
N ASP A 871 -29.72 39.89 10.67
CA ASP A 871 -30.81 39.67 9.71
C ASP A 871 -32.02 40.56 10.06
N ASP A 872 -33.12 40.45 9.32
CA ASP A 872 -34.38 41.13 9.66
C ASP A 872 -34.96 40.60 11.00
N VAL A 873 -35.52 41.51 11.80
CA VAL A 873 -36.06 41.23 13.13
C VAL A 873 -37.08 40.08 13.16
N ASP A 874 -37.92 39.92 12.13
CA ASP A 874 -38.94 38.85 12.08
C ASP A 874 -38.34 37.46 11.83
N LEU A 875 -37.10 37.39 11.33
CA LEU A 875 -36.30 36.16 11.29
C LEU A 875 -35.54 35.96 12.60
N LEU A 876 -34.91 37.00 13.13
CA LEU A 876 -34.13 36.90 14.37
C LEU A 876 -34.99 36.52 15.60
N VAL A 877 -36.25 36.93 15.65
CA VAL A 877 -37.21 36.46 16.69
C VAL A 877 -37.48 34.95 16.59
N LYS A 878 -37.45 34.36 15.39
CA LYS A 878 -37.59 32.90 15.20
C LYS A 878 -36.29 32.18 15.58
N LEU A 879 -35.16 32.69 15.10
CA LEU A 879 -33.83 32.14 15.37
C LEU A 879 -33.48 32.19 16.86
N LYS A 880 -33.95 33.21 17.60
CA LYS A 880 -33.88 33.24 19.06
C LYS A 880 -34.65 32.07 19.69
N ARG A 881 -35.88 31.79 19.26
CA ARG A 881 -36.64 30.63 19.78
C ARG A 881 -35.93 29.29 19.53
N ILE A 882 -35.27 29.15 18.38
CA ILE A 882 -34.47 27.95 18.06
C ILE A 882 -33.23 27.89 18.96
N ALA A 883 -32.47 28.98 19.09
CA ALA A 883 -31.30 29.07 19.96
C ALA A 883 -31.64 28.78 21.44
N ASP A 884 -32.70 29.38 21.95
CA ASP A 884 -33.20 29.17 23.32
C ASP A 884 -33.61 27.70 23.53
N GLY A 885 -34.28 27.09 22.55
CA GLY A 885 -34.64 25.66 22.55
C GLY A 885 -33.43 24.72 22.46
N MET A 886 -32.33 25.19 21.86
CA MET A 886 -31.01 24.52 21.84
C MET A 886 -30.18 24.80 23.10
N ASN A 887 -30.77 25.44 24.12
CA ASN A 887 -30.13 25.83 25.37
C ASN A 887 -28.92 26.77 25.16
N TRP A 888 -29.01 27.70 24.21
CA TRP A 888 -28.08 28.82 24.09
C TRP A 888 -28.65 30.04 24.82
N ASP A 889 -27.81 30.78 25.54
CA ASP A 889 -28.17 32.11 26.03
C ASP A 889 -28.20 33.07 24.84
N SER A 890 -29.25 33.88 24.67
CA SER A 890 -29.42 34.68 23.46
C SER A 890 -30.19 35.99 23.65
N GLN A 891 -29.73 37.07 23.03
CA GLN A 891 -30.32 38.41 23.10
C GLN A 891 -30.37 39.09 21.72
N ILE A 892 -31.49 39.74 21.42
CA ILE A 892 -31.61 40.62 20.25
C ILE A 892 -31.14 42.02 20.65
N VAL A 893 -30.28 42.61 19.83
CA VAL A 893 -29.62 43.91 20.04
C VAL A 893 -29.82 44.77 18.78
N ASP A 894 -29.76 46.09 18.96
CA ASP A 894 -30.00 47.05 17.89
C ASP A 894 -28.97 47.04 16.76
N HIS A 895 -29.27 47.82 15.72
CA HIS A 895 -28.35 48.11 14.61
C HIS A 895 -27.35 49.19 15.04
N GLU A 896 -26.19 49.29 14.38
CA GLU A 896 -25.26 50.39 14.63
C GLU A 896 -25.80 51.77 14.23
N ASP A 897 -26.95 51.83 13.56
CA ASP A 897 -27.70 53.05 13.19
C ASP A 897 -29.00 53.22 14.02
N GLY A 898 -29.12 52.53 15.15
CA GLY A 898 -30.15 52.76 16.16
C GLY A 898 -31.40 51.86 16.12
N PRO A 899 -32.36 52.09 17.05
CA PRO A 899 -33.44 51.16 17.35
C PRO A 899 -34.56 51.08 16.31
N LEU A 900 -34.66 52.04 15.39
CA LEU A 900 -35.69 52.06 14.36
C LEU A 900 -35.36 51.20 13.12
N GLN A 901 -34.14 50.66 13.02
CA GLN A 901 -33.75 49.79 11.92
C GLN A 901 -34.38 48.40 12.05
N ARG A 902 -34.90 47.86 10.94
CA ARG A 902 -35.48 46.50 10.86
C ARG A 902 -34.44 45.38 10.91
N GLN A 903 -33.25 45.60 10.34
CA GLN A 903 -32.12 44.70 10.54
C GLN A 903 -31.62 44.86 11.99
N LYS A 904 -31.49 43.74 12.71
CA LYS A 904 -31.00 43.69 14.09
C LYS A 904 -29.79 42.75 14.19
N LEU A 905 -29.25 42.62 15.39
CA LEU A 905 -28.30 41.56 15.74
C LEU A 905 -28.97 40.58 16.70
N LEU A 906 -28.74 39.28 16.54
CA LEU A 906 -28.94 38.29 17.60
C LEU A 906 -27.55 37.82 18.04
N PHE A 907 -27.18 38.20 19.26
CA PHE A 907 -25.98 37.68 19.92
C PHE A 907 -26.39 36.47 20.76
N ALA A 908 -25.67 35.36 20.62
CA ALA A 908 -25.92 34.15 21.40
C ALA A 908 -24.63 33.50 21.88
N VAL A 909 -24.70 32.73 22.97
CA VAL A 909 -23.61 31.95 23.55
C VAL A 909 -24.10 30.53 23.81
N LYS A 910 -23.39 29.54 23.26
CA LYS A 910 -23.73 28.12 23.43
C LYS A 910 -23.37 27.66 24.84
N SER A 911 -24.36 27.24 25.62
CA SER A 911 -24.12 26.73 26.99
C SER A 911 -23.22 25.51 27.00
N TYR A 912 -22.37 25.42 28.03
CA TYR A 912 -21.63 24.19 28.32
C TYR A 912 -22.57 23.14 28.94
N TRP A 913 -22.71 21.98 28.30
CA TRP A 913 -23.46 20.85 28.86
C TRP A 913 -22.75 19.53 28.56
N THR A 914 -23.01 18.53 29.41
CA THR A 914 -22.45 17.18 29.33
C THR A 914 -23.55 16.15 29.58
N ALA A 915 -23.47 14.99 28.94
CA ALA A 915 -24.39 13.88 29.24
C ALA A 915 -24.30 13.47 30.73
N PRO A 916 -25.42 13.17 31.40
CA PRO A 916 -25.41 12.68 32.77
C PRO A 916 -24.68 11.34 32.88
N ALA A 917 -23.94 11.13 33.96
CA ALA A 917 -22.91 10.09 34.09
C ALA A 917 -23.39 8.62 34.01
N GLY A 918 -24.70 8.36 33.88
CA GLY A 918 -25.27 7.03 33.66
C GLY A 918 -25.56 6.66 32.19
N ALA A 919 -25.51 7.62 31.26
CA ALA A 919 -25.99 7.44 29.88
C ALA A 919 -25.03 6.67 28.93
N ALA A 920 -24.00 6.00 29.47
CA ALA A 920 -22.96 5.32 28.69
C ALA A 920 -23.10 3.78 28.70
N GLN A 921 -24.28 3.25 29.02
CA GLN A 921 -24.59 1.81 29.04
C GLN A 921 -25.95 1.52 28.37
N SER A 922 -26.01 1.72 27.06
CA SER A 922 -27.06 1.22 26.16
C SER A 922 -26.49 1.02 24.75
#